data_AF-A0A674ILE7-F1
#
_entry.id   AF-A0A674ILE7-F1
#
_cell.length_a   1.000
_cell.length_b   1.000
_cell.length_c   1.000
_cell.angle_alpha   90.00
_cell.angle_beta   90.00
_cell.angle_gamma   90.00
#
_symmetry.space_group_name_H-M   'P 1'
#
loop_
_entity.id
_entity.type
_entity.pdbx_description
1 polymer ?
#
loop_
_entity_poly.entity_id
_entity_poly.type
_entity_poly.pdbx_seq_one_letter_code
_entity_poly.pdbx_strand_id
1 'polypeptide(L)'
;LSQLLNAQLEPEPDFCSAEQPALPLTSNGFVIYALNTKNDEHEASIQALKEAHQEEIQRLLAETRETILQYKCKVGDQQELRKHIQTLEDTLEQHTRLKEEALAEFTMGKKQVEEKAFRTEANHTERIITLSKEMLDTKTDFENKPQHFNQESESLVNECKPIRQEKLDKKETIDEKRSIELQALINEMENLKRENQKITEEYAQKASKLQASYKKEKETLKKAMQQSVADTQKQCQQRATEQKKSSEAQEAALRQQAKKLEAELEVKGQKINELKKHSQKLKERMQDLEIQLKESQQETLESKSTVQKLEEELTVAKERLMLQENEILSKAEMETVLNSQSKAEKEVDELKNQIMQLQQMTYTKQSQTKEGSEATQPMEAAATEIEDIKQQHKEELHKIKRQSDEEKMRLKEQLVKGLEDLVKKHTMEIKSAQTSMEAERKTLQKEVQIQLEELRKNAENEIKQLEKEKEALSRKLQDSSLEVCWSGNVFITLSKLQGYGFVGLRGSPFNNMSSVSLRLENARVPRREDRQPSLTSLQKEKAKEAKVLQEEWHNQKTDLQAQVAQLKQTLDQQANNFKESLKEQTLQSSKEKEKLLQDLQDTIQQSQTVKAQLEASHQRALQMLEKSKNQELKAEEHLKKKYDDSIKIQHQSHRLEVKALEEKAKEELQGELERIQKQQAALIGITSHVKSPQNRDCLYKIGTSGQPPGSWQIASIALT
;
A
#
# COMPACT_ATOMS: atom_id res chain seq x y z
N LEU A 1 9.82 -3.17 -58.24
CA LEU A 1 10.37 -4.52 -58.00
C LEU A 1 9.23 -5.53 -58.02
N SER A 2 8.67 -5.78 -59.21
CA SER A 2 7.41 -6.54 -59.39
C SER A 2 7.31 -7.24 -60.76
N GLN A 3 8.46 -7.49 -61.42
CA GLN A 3 8.54 -7.96 -62.82
C GLN A 3 9.72 -8.93 -63.06
N LEU A 4 10.17 -9.65 -62.02
CA LEU A 4 11.23 -10.67 -62.14
C LEU A 4 10.88 -11.95 -61.37
N LEU A 5 9.65 -12.46 -61.55
CA LEU A 5 9.26 -13.81 -61.14
C LEU A 5 8.16 -14.42 -62.02
N ASN A 6 8.14 -14.09 -63.32
CA ASN A 6 7.32 -14.76 -64.33
C ASN A 6 8.24 -15.33 -65.41
N ALA A 7 8.63 -16.59 -65.23
CA ALA A 7 9.21 -17.45 -66.25
C ALA A 7 8.66 -18.85 -66.02
N GLN A 8 8.08 -19.48 -67.03
CA GLN A 8 7.51 -20.83 -66.88
C GLN A 8 8.60 -21.86 -66.60
N LEU A 9 8.33 -22.72 -65.63
CA LEU A 9 8.55 -24.14 -65.77
C LEU A 9 7.15 -24.76 -65.89
N GLU A 10 6.89 -25.44 -67.00
CA GLU A 10 5.63 -26.16 -67.22
C GLU A 10 5.64 -27.46 -66.41
N PRO A 11 4.47 -28.02 -66.04
CA PRO A 11 4.42 -29.37 -65.51
C PRO A 11 4.84 -30.35 -66.60
N GLU A 12 5.93 -31.09 -66.35
CA GLU A 12 6.25 -32.30 -67.11
C GLU A 12 5.02 -33.23 -67.12
N PRO A 13 4.64 -33.82 -68.27
CA PRO A 13 3.47 -34.70 -68.34
C PRO A 13 3.73 -36.02 -67.62
N ASP A 14 2.72 -36.55 -66.92
CA ASP A 14 2.76 -37.87 -66.30
C ASP A 14 3.13 -38.96 -67.32
N PHE A 15 4.36 -39.46 -67.26
CA PHE A 15 4.83 -40.58 -68.08
C PHE A 15 4.25 -41.90 -67.56
N CYS A 16 2.97 -42.11 -67.87
CA CYS A 16 2.22 -43.29 -67.49
C CYS A 16 2.81 -44.56 -68.12
N SER A 17 3.34 -45.44 -67.25
CA SER A 17 3.47 -46.90 -67.44
C SER A 17 3.82 -47.40 -68.84
N ALA A 18 5.04 -47.09 -69.32
CA ALA A 18 5.67 -47.87 -70.36
C ALA A 18 6.31 -49.14 -69.75
N GLU A 19 5.61 -50.28 -69.79
CA GLU A 19 6.19 -51.59 -69.45
C GLU A 19 7.27 -51.98 -70.47
N GLN A 20 8.50 -51.51 -70.25
CA GLN A 20 9.66 -52.13 -70.88
C GLN A 20 9.85 -53.52 -70.27
N PRO A 21 9.89 -54.61 -71.06
CA PRO A 21 10.12 -55.94 -70.52
C PRO A 21 11.49 -55.97 -69.85
N ALA A 22 11.52 -56.36 -68.57
CA ALA A 22 12.72 -56.35 -67.76
C ALA A 22 13.79 -57.27 -68.35
N LEU A 23 14.72 -56.70 -69.12
CA LEU A 23 15.97 -57.35 -69.47
C LEU A 23 16.64 -57.79 -68.17
N PRO A 24 17.07 -59.05 -68.03
CA PRO A 24 17.57 -59.56 -66.77
C PRO A 24 18.82 -58.78 -66.38
N LEU A 25 18.67 -57.90 -65.38
CA LEU A 25 19.79 -57.19 -64.78
C LEU A 25 20.80 -58.24 -64.33
N THR A 26 22.01 -58.16 -64.88
CA THR A 26 23.12 -59.00 -64.42
C THR A 26 23.35 -58.74 -62.93
N SER A 27 24.06 -59.63 -62.22
CA SER A 27 24.30 -59.46 -60.78
C SER A 27 24.83 -58.06 -60.41
N ASN A 28 25.66 -57.47 -61.27
CA ASN A 28 26.15 -56.09 -61.13
C ASN A 28 25.02 -55.03 -61.20
N GLY A 29 24.01 -55.21 -62.06
CA GLY A 29 22.88 -54.29 -62.21
C GLY A 29 21.98 -54.23 -60.98
N PHE A 30 21.71 -55.38 -60.35
CA PHE A 30 21.01 -55.42 -59.06
C PHE A 30 21.80 -54.75 -57.93
N VAL A 31 23.12 -54.93 -57.90
CA VAL A 31 24.01 -54.25 -56.93
C VAL A 31 24.02 -52.73 -57.15
N ILE A 32 24.10 -52.27 -58.40
CA ILE A 32 24.04 -50.83 -58.73
C ILE A 32 22.69 -50.24 -58.32
N TYR A 33 21.57 -50.91 -58.62
CA TYR A 33 20.25 -50.45 -58.22
C TYR A 33 20.13 -50.32 -56.69
N ALA A 34 20.51 -51.36 -55.94
CA ALA A 34 20.46 -51.36 -54.48
C ALA A 34 21.40 -50.32 -53.84
N LEU A 35 22.55 -50.03 -54.44
CA LEU A 35 23.45 -48.96 -54.01
C LEU A 35 22.87 -47.57 -54.29
N ASN A 36 22.23 -47.38 -55.45
CA ASN A 36 21.55 -46.13 -55.78
C ASN A 36 20.38 -45.88 -54.83
N THR A 37 19.49 -46.84 -54.60
CA THR A 37 18.38 -46.70 -53.63
C THR A 37 18.89 -46.32 -52.24
N LYS A 38 20.01 -46.90 -51.78
CA LYS A 38 20.64 -46.48 -50.51
C LYS A 38 21.26 -45.09 -50.55
N ASN A 39 21.81 -44.66 -51.69
CA ASN A 39 22.26 -43.28 -51.85
C ASN A 39 21.07 -42.30 -51.80
N ASP A 40 19.95 -42.65 -52.42
CA ASP A 40 18.70 -41.86 -52.41
C ASP A 40 18.11 -41.80 -50.99
N GLU A 41 18.08 -42.92 -50.25
CA GLU A 41 17.73 -42.98 -48.82
C GLU A 41 18.64 -42.07 -47.96
N HIS A 42 19.95 -42.08 -48.23
CA HIS A 42 20.91 -41.22 -47.52
C HIS A 42 20.77 -39.74 -47.89
N GLU A 43 20.51 -39.40 -49.14
CA GLU A 43 20.28 -38.02 -49.58
C GLU A 43 18.97 -37.47 -49.02
N ALA A 44 17.89 -38.27 -49.01
CA ALA A 44 16.64 -37.94 -48.33
C ALA A 44 16.84 -37.76 -46.81
N SER A 45 17.62 -38.63 -46.16
CA SER A 45 17.95 -38.51 -44.73
C SER A 45 18.75 -37.23 -44.42
N ILE A 46 19.71 -36.88 -45.28
CA ILE A 46 20.49 -35.64 -45.19
C ILE A 46 19.59 -34.41 -45.43
N GLN A 47 18.63 -34.50 -46.35
CA GLN A 47 17.70 -33.42 -46.64
C GLN A 47 16.73 -33.18 -45.47
N ALA A 48 16.11 -34.22 -44.92
CA ALA A 48 15.29 -34.13 -43.73
C ALA A 48 16.06 -33.55 -42.52
N LEU A 49 17.34 -33.88 -42.36
CA LEU A 49 18.19 -33.30 -41.32
C LEU A 49 18.49 -31.80 -41.55
N LYS A 50 18.71 -31.36 -42.80
CA LYS A 50 18.85 -29.93 -43.13
C LYS A 50 17.55 -29.17 -42.82
N GLU A 51 16.41 -29.76 -43.16
CA GLU A 51 15.09 -29.16 -42.95
C GLU A 51 14.78 -29.04 -41.45
N ALA A 52 14.99 -30.11 -40.67
CA ALA A 52 14.85 -30.07 -39.20
C ALA A 52 15.78 -29.03 -38.54
N HIS A 53 17.04 -28.91 -38.98
CA HIS A 53 17.92 -27.84 -38.52
C HIS A 53 17.45 -26.44 -38.95
N GLN A 54 16.86 -26.30 -40.14
CA GLN A 54 16.34 -25.03 -40.62
C GLN A 54 15.08 -24.61 -39.84
N GLU A 55 14.21 -25.54 -39.48
CA GLU A 55 13.09 -25.30 -38.56
C GLU A 55 13.57 -24.93 -37.16
N GLU A 56 14.59 -25.62 -36.62
CA GLU A 56 15.21 -25.29 -35.32
C GLU A 56 15.72 -23.85 -35.29
N ILE A 57 16.46 -23.43 -36.32
CA ILE A 57 16.94 -22.05 -36.48
C ILE A 57 15.77 -21.06 -36.56
N GLN A 58 14.68 -21.38 -37.27
CA GLN A 58 13.51 -20.51 -37.34
C GLN A 58 12.78 -20.40 -35.99
N ARG A 59 12.68 -21.50 -35.23
CA ARG A 59 12.05 -21.52 -33.90
C ARG A 59 12.84 -20.69 -32.89
N LEU A 60 14.17 -20.87 -32.85
CA LEU A 60 15.07 -20.06 -32.02
C LEU A 60 15.02 -18.57 -32.38
N LEU A 61 14.92 -18.23 -33.67
CA LEU A 61 14.73 -16.84 -34.13
C LEU A 61 13.35 -16.28 -33.74
N ALA A 62 12.29 -17.09 -33.74
CA ALA A 62 10.96 -16.68 -33.28
C ALA A 62 10.94 -16.42 -31.77
N GLU A 63 11.48 -17.34 -30.96
CA GLU A 63 11.62 -17.20 -29.50
C GLU A 63 12.49 -15.99 -29.12
N THR A 64 13.59 -15.77 -29.84
CA THR A 64 14.43 -14.57 -29.67
C THR A 64 13.67 -13.28 -29.99
N ARG A 65 12.83 -13.27 -31.02
CA ARG A 65 11.98 -12.11 -31.35
C ARG A 65 10.89 -11.88 -30.30
N GLU A 66 10.25 -12.94 -29.81
CA GLU A 66 9.21 -12.84 -28.79
C GLU A 66 9.79 -12.30 -27.47
N THR A 67 10.90 -12.88 -26.99
CA THR A 67 11.56 -12.41 -25.77
C THR A 67 12.02 -10.95 -25.88
N ILE A 68 12.56 -10.51 -27.02
CA ILE A 68 12.86 -9.09 -27.29
C ILE A 68 11.60 -8.21 -27.21
N LEU A 69 10.47 -8.65 -27.76
CA LEU A 69 9.19 -7.93 -27.66
C LEU A 69 8.68 -7.87 -26.21
N GLN A 70 8.74 -8.97 -25.46
CA GLN A 70 8.38 -9.00 -24.04
C GLN A 70 9.23 -8.04 -23.20
N TYR A 71 10.54 -7.96 -23.46
CA TYR A 71 11.42 -6.97 -22.80
C TYR A 71 11.08 -5.54 -23.21
N LYS A 72 10.76 -5.29 -24.50
CA LYS A 72 10.35 -3.97 -24.98
C LYS A 72 9.06 -3.48 -24.31
N CYS A 73 8.07 -4.35 -24.11
CA CYS A 73 6.86 -4.04 -23.35
C CYS A 73 7.18 -3.68 -21.90
N LYS A 74 7.94 -4.54 -21.19
CA LYS A 74 8.34 -4.30 -19.78
C LYS A 74 9.11 -2.99 -19.58
N VAL A 75 9.92 -2.56 -20.57
CA VAL A 75 10.60 -1.26 -20.56
C VAL A 75 9.63 -0.09 -20.76
N GLY A 76 8.59 -0.26 -21.59
CA GLY A 76 7.47 0.68 -21.71
C GLY A 76 6.72 0.85 -20.39
N ASP A 77 6.29 -0.26 -19.79
CA ASP A 77 5.61 -0.28 -18.49
C ASP A 77 6.46 0.43 -17.41
N GLN A 78 7.77 0.15 -17.37
CA GLN A 78 8.70 0.81 -16.45
C GLN A 78 8.83 2.32 -16.73
N GLN A 79 8.76 2.76 -17.99
CA GLN A 79 8.78 4.19 -18.33
C GLN A 79 7.49 4.90 -17.92
N GLU A 80 6.34 4.25 -18.02
CA GLU A 80 5.06 4.80 -17.53
C GLU A 80 5.02 4.88 -16.00
N LEU A 81 5.49 3.84 -15.29
CA LEU A 81 5.66 3.87 -13.84
C LEU A 81 6.56 5.01 -13.39
N ARG A 82 7.70 5.26 -14.07
CA ARG A 82 8.58 6.40 -13.77
C ARG A 82 7.90 7.76 -13.95
N LYS A 83 7.09 7.94 -15.00
CA LYS A 83 6.29 9.17 -15.19
C LYS A 83 5.25 9.33 -14.08
N HIS A 84 4.61 8.25 -13.65
CA HIS A 84 3.63 8.28 -12.57
C HIS A 84 4.29 8.64 -11.23
N ILE A 85 5.45 8.05 -10.91
CA ILE A 85 6.24 8.38 -9.72
C ILE A 85 6.62 9.87 -9.72
N GLN A 86 7.19 10.40 -10.80
CA GLN A 86 7.51 11.84 -10.91
C GLN A 86 6.26 12.72 -10.68
N THR A 87 5.11 12.34 -11.25
CA THR A 87 3.85 13.08 -11.04
C THR A 87 3.42 13.07 -9.57
N LEU A 88 3.62 11.95 -8.86
CA LEU A 88 3.32 11.84 -7.43
C LEU A 88 4.30 12.68 -6.60
N GLU A 89 5.60 12.62 -6.88
CA GLU A 89 6.65 13.44 -6.26
C GLU A 89 6.35 14.94 -6.42
N ASP A 90 6.03 15.40 -7.63
CA ASP A 90 5.67 16.79 -7.91
C ASP A 90 4.45 17.24 -7.08
N THR A 91 3.42 16.39 -6.93
CA THR A 91 2.24 16.71 -6.10
C THR A 91 2.53 16.66 -4.60
N LEU A 92 3.43 15.78 -4.15
CA LEU A 92 3.88 15.69 -2.76
C LEU A 92 4.68 16.94 -2.37
N GLU A 93 5.54 17.43 -3.26
CA GLU A 93 6.29 18.67 -3.05
C GLU A 93 5.35 19.87 -2.98
N GLN A 94 4.37 19.98 -3.91
CA GLN A 94 3.36 21.03 -3.88
C GLN A 94 2.55 21.03 -2.57
N HIS A 95 2.08 19.85 -2.13
CA HIS A 95 1.38 19.71 -0.85
C HIS A 95 2.25 20.09 0.36
N THR A 96 3.55 19.77 0.31
CA THR A 96 4.51 20.13 1.37
C THR A 96 4.73 21.64 1.44
N ARG A 97 4.94 22.31 0.29
CA ARG A 97 5.05 23.78 0.20
C ARG A 97 3.78 24.49 0.71
N LEU A 98 2.59 24.01 0.33
CA LEU A 98 1.30 24.57 0.80
C LEU A 98 1.10 24.37 2.31
N LYS A 99 1.57 23.25 2.88
CA LYS A 99 1.55 23.01 4.33
C LYS A 99 2.50 23.96 5.07
N GLU A 100 3.69 24.21 4.54
CA GLU A 100 4.65 25.18 5.10
C GLU A 100 4.11 26.62 5.02
N GLU A 101 3.50 27.00 3.90
CA GLU A 101 2.84 28.30 3.71
C GLU A 101 1.69 28.50 4.72
N ALA A 102 0.81 27.51 4.88
CA ALA A 102 -0.28 27.57 5.87
C ALA A 102 0.23 27.66 7.32
N LEU A 103 1.35 26.99 7.65
CA LEU A 103 2.01 27.13 8.95
C LEU A 103 2.65 28.53 9.12
N ALA A 104 3.25 29.08 8.08
CA ALA A 104 3.78 30.45 8.08
C ALA A 104 2.67 31.48 8.29
N GLU A 105 1.55 31.39 7.55
CA GLU A 105 0.35 32.22 7.75
C GLU A 105 -0.18 32.10 9.19
N PHE A 106 -0.28 30.89 9.74
CA PHE A 106 -0.76 30.68 11.11
C PHE A 106 0.16 31.33 12.15
N THR A 107 1.48 31.18 12.02
CA THR A 107 2.42 31.83 12.95
C THR A 107 2.44 33.36 12.82
N MET A 108 2.27 33.89 11.61
CA MET A 108 2.10 35.32 11.37
C MET A 108 0.79 35.85 11.98
N GLY A 109 -0.31 35.14 11.78
CA GLY A 109 -1.62 35.46 12.35
C GLY A 109 -1.59 35.47 13.88
N LYS A 110 -0.97 34.45 14.49
CA LYS A 110 -0.74 34.39 15.94
C LYS A 110 0.04 35.60 16.44
N LYS A 111 1.21 35.90 15.84
CA LYS A 111 2.02 37.08 16.19
C LYS A 111 1.24 38.39 16.07
N GLN A 112 0.42 38.53 15.02
CA GLN A 112 -0.38 39.75 14.83
C GLN A 112 -1.50 39.89 15.89
N VAL A 113 -2.07 38.78 16.38
CA VAL A 113 -3.01 38.79 17.51
C VAL A 113 -2.31 39.16 18.81
N GLU A 114 -1.14 38.59 19.09
CA GLU A 114 -0.31 38.92 20.26
C GLU A 114 0.10 40.41 20.24
N GLU A 115 0.60 40.92 19.11
CA GLU A 115 0.97 42.32 18.92
C GLU A 115 -0.24 43.28 19.01
N LYS A 116 -1.45 42.85 18.60
CA LYS A 116 -2.69 43.59 18.83
C LYS A 116 -3.07 43.63 20.31
N ALA A 117 -2.93 42.52 21.03
CA ALA A 117 -3.19 42.45 22.47
C ALA A 117 -2.25 43.38 23.25
N PHE A 118 -0.93 43.30 23.01
CA PHE A 118 0.06 44.20 23.61
C PHE A 118 -0.23 45.68 23.32
N ARG A 119 -0.64 46.03 22.09
CA ARG A 119 -1.06 47.41 21.78
C ARG A 119 -2.32 47.85 22.54
N THR A 120 -3.32 46.98 22.71
CA THR A 120 -4.50 47.32 23.52
C THR A 120 -4.18 47.46 25.01
N GLU A 121 -3.24 46.68 25.54
CA GLU A 121 -2.76 46.77 26.92
C GLU A 121 -1.93 48.04 27.16
N ALA A 122 -1.01 48.36 26.24
CA ALA A 122 -0.26 49.63 26.25
C ALA A 122 -1.22 50.84 26.22
N ASN A 123 -2.17 50.87 25.28
CA ASN A 123 -3.17 51.94 25.18
C ASN A 123 -4.10 52.04 26.42
N HIS A 124 -4.27 50.94 27.17
CA HIS A 124 -5.05 50.93 28.42
C HIS A 124 -4.23 51.49 29.60
N THR A 125 -2.99 51.03 29.75
CA THR A 125 -2.06 51.53 30.79
C THR A 125 -1.72 53.00 30.59
N GLU A 126 -1.50 53.45 29.35
CA GLU A 126 -1.35 54.88 29.01
C GLU A 126 -2.58 55.68 29.47
N ARG A 127 -3.81 55.22 29.17
CA ARG A 127 -5.03 55.87 29.65
C ARG A 127 -5.14 55.94 31.16
N ILE A 128 -4.71 54.90 31.89
CA ILE A 128 -4.69 54.90 33.36
C ILE A 128 -3.68 55.94 33.87
N ILE A 129 -2.50 56.03 33.26
CA ILE A 129 -1.47 57.02 33.61
C ILE A 129 -2.00 58.45 33.35
N THR A 130 -2.61 58.70 32.19
CA THR A 130 -3.20 60.01 31.85
C THR A 130 -4.31 60.40 32.83
N LEU A 131 -5.27 59.53 33.09
CA LEU A 131 -6.35 59.79 34.07
C LEU A 131 -5.80 59.99 35.49
N SER A 132 -4.77 59.23 35.88
CA SER A 132 -4.12 59.40 37.19
C SER A 132 -3.41 60.75 37.30
N LYS A 133 -2.81 61.24 36.21
CA LYS A 133 -2.22 62.58 36.13
C LYS A 133 -3.30 63.67 36.17
N GLU A 134 -4.38 63.54 35.39
CA GLU A 134 -5.50 64.49 35.41
C GLU A 134 -6.14 64.59 36.82
N MET A 135 -6.27 63.47 37.55
CA MET A 135 -6.69 63.47 38.95
C MET A 135 -5.66 64.14 39.89
N LEU A 136 -4.36 64.00 39.63
CA LEU A 136 -3.31 64.63 40.44
C LEU A 136 -3.26 66.15 40.19
N ASP A 137 -3.28 66.57 38.93
CA ASP A 137 -3.26 67.98 38.52
C ASP A 137 -4.52 68.69 39.10
N THR A 138 -5.71 68.11 38.93
CA THR A 138 -6.94 68.65 39.54
C THR A 138 -6.95 68.61 41.07
N LYS A 139 -6.33 67.59 41.71
CA LYS A 139 -6.12 67.59 43.17
C LYS A 139 -5.24 68.76 43.60
N THR A 140 -4.15 69.05 42.88
CA THR A 140 -3.31 70.21 43.20
C THR A 140 -4.04 71.53 43.00
N ASP A 141 -4.90 71.67 41.98
CA ASP A 141 -5.79 72.84 41.85
C ASP A 141 -6.75 72.98 43.06
N PHE A 142 -7.25 71.87 43.60
CA PHE A 142 -8.09 71.90 44.82
C PHE A 142 -7.30 72.21 46.09
N GLU A 143 -6.03 71.84 46.18
CA GLU A 143 -5.14 72.18 47.32
C GLU A 143 -4.60 73.63 47.23
N ASN A 144 -4.45 74.18 46.02
CA ASN A 144 -4.01 75.55 45.78
C ASN A 144 -5.14 76.59 45.97
N LYS A 145 -6.38 76.27 45.60
CA LYS A 145 -7.55 77.17 45.77
C LYS A 145 -7.73 77.74 47.18
N PRO A 146 -7.67 76.97 48.29
CA PRO A 146 -7.78 77.53 49.64
C PRO A 146 -6.59 78.42 50.00
N GLN A 147 -5.40 78.20 49.43
CA GLN A 147 -4.23 79.07 49.65
C GLN A 147 -4.46 80.44 49.00
N HIS A 148 -4.95 80.46 47.75
CA HIS A 148 -5.34 81.69 47.05
C HIS A 148 -6.44 82.45 47.80
N PHE A 149 -7.48 81.75 48.25
CA PHE A 149 -8.56 82.34 49.06
C PHE A 149 -8.06 82.95 50.38
N ASN A 150 -7.08 82.31 51.03
CA ASN A 150 -6.47 82.83 52.25
C ASN A 150 -5.70 84.14 51.95
N GLN A 151 -4.92 84.14 50.86
CA GLN A 151 -4.10 85.29 50.44
C GLN A 151 -4.93 86.48 49.92
N GLU A 152 -6.05 86.23 49.23
CA GLU A 152 -7.05 87.26 48.87
C GLU A 152 -7.79 87.78 50.12
N SER A 153 -8.06 86.93 51.10
CA SER A 153 -8.66 87.39 52.35
C SER A 153 -7.71 88.31 53.14
N GLU A 154 -6.40 88.04 53.13
CA GLU A 154 -5.42 88.93 53.73
C GLU A 154 -5.26 90.26 52.95
N SER A 155 -5.32 90.24 51.61
CA SER A 155 -5.24 91.50 50.84
C SER A 155 -6.46 92.39 51.09
N LEU A 156 -7.67 91.84 51.03
CA LEU A 156 -8.92 92.56 51.28
C LEU A 156 -9.03 93.07 52.74
N VAL A 157 -8.54 92.30 53.72
CA VAL A 157 -8.47 92.72 55.14
C VAL A 157 -7.42 93.82 55.36
N ASN A 158 -6.48 94.03 54.44
CA ASN A 158 -5.49 95.11 54.51
C ASN A 158 -5.90 96.35 53.72
N GLU A 159 -6.65 96.22 52.63
CA GLU A 159 -7.18 97.36 51.86
C GLU A 159 -8.31 98.09 52.61
N CYS A 160 -9.15 97.36 53.36
CA CYS A 160 -10.35 97.92 54.02
C CYS A 160 -10.07 98.67 55.35
N LYS A 161 -8.91 99.33 55.50
CA LYS A 161 -8.44 99.93 56.77
C LYS A 161 -8.42 101.47 56.89
N PRO A 162 -8.43 102.30 55.81
CA PRO A 162 -8.42 103.75 55.96
C PRO A 162 -9.50 104.55 55.19
N ILE A 163 -10.79 104.18 55.27
CA ILE A 163 -11.90 105.14 54.99
C ILE A 163 -12.92 105.14 56.13
N ARG A 164 -12.62 105.90 57.21
CA ARG A 164 -13.57 106.16 58.32
C ARG A 164 -13.41 107.50 59.03
N GLN A 165 -13.13 108.59 58.31
CA GLN A 165 -13.42 109.93 58.84
C GLN A 165 -13.61 111.01 57.77
N GLU A 166 -14.05 112.18 58.23
CA GLU A 166 -14.17 113.46 57.52
C GLU A 166 -15.28 113.57 56.45
N LYS A 167 -16.36 114.27 56.82
CA LYS A 167 -17.26 114.99 55.92
C LYS A 167 -17.35 116.42 56.42
N LEU A 168 -17.29 117.40 55.52
CA LEU A 168 -18.07 118.64 55.59
C LEU A 168 -18.29 119.21 54.17
N ASP A 169 -19.46 119.79 53.97
CA ASP A 169 -19.83 120.79 52.95
C ASP A 169 -19.51 120.58 51.46
N LYS A 170 -20.43 119.88 50.77
CA LYS A 170 -21.14 120.35 49.55
C LYS A 170 -22.20 119.34 49.10
N LYS A 171 -23.39 119.37 49.71
CA LYS A 171 -24.42 118.35 49.52
C LYS A 171 -24.94 118.24 48.07
N GLU A 172 -25.02 119.35 47.35
CA GLU A 172 -25.77 119.46 46.09
C GLU A 172 -24.94 119.23 44.81
N THR A 173 -23.60 119.23 44.91
CA THR A 173 -22.70 118.86 43.78
C THR A 173 -22.05 117.49 43.95
N ILE A 174 -22.16 116.87 45.13
CA ILE A 174 -21.68 115.51 45.39
C ILE A 174 -22.72 114.48 44.96
N ASP A 175 -24.01 114.73 45.19
CA ASP A 175 -25.04 113.75 44.81
C ASP A 175 -25.27 113.69 43.28
N GLU A 176 -25.06 114.80 42.56
CA GLU A 176 -24.98 114.81 41.07
C GLU A 176 -23.79 113.97 40.56
N LYS A 177 -22.59 114.15 41.15
CA LYS A 177 -21.40 113.35 40.79
C LYS A 177 -21.60 111.87 41.11
N ARG A 178 -22.16 111.54 42.28
CA ARG A 178 -22.52 110.16 42.63
C ARG A 178 -23.54 109.58 41.69
N SER A 179 -24.50 110.36 41.19
CA SER A 179 -25.47 109.92 40.18
C SER A 179 -24.75 109.53 38.87
N ILE A 180 -23.80 110.36 38.42
CA ILE A 180 -22.97 110.10 37.23
C ILE A 180 -22.06 108.88 37.44
N GLU A 181 -21.39 108.77 38.59
CA GLU A 181 -20.53 107.64 38.97
C GLU A 181 -21.34 106.33 39.08
N LEU A 182 -22.53 106.37 39.69
CA LEU A 182 -23.44 105.23 39.78
C LEU A 182 -23.95 104.82 38.40
N GLN A 183 -24.29 105.77 37.52
CA GLN A 183 -24.71 105.48 36.16
C GLN A 183 -23.57 104.91 35.30
N ALA A 184 -22.33 105.37 35.50
CA ALA A 184 -21.16 104.79 34.86
C ALA A 184 -20.95 103.33 35.31
N LEU A 185 -21.01 103.06 36.62
CA LEU A 185 -20.93 101.71 37.19
C LEU A 185 -22.08 100.80 36.73
N ILE A 186 -23.30 101.33 36.54
CA ILE A 186 -24.44 100.60 35.96
C ILE A 186 -24.14 100.22 34.51
N ASN A 187 -23.68 101.17 33.69
CA ASN A 187 -23.33 100.92 32.29
C ASN A 187 -22.19 99.90 32.14
N GLU A 188 -21.22 99.92 33.06
CA GLU A 188 -20.11 98.96 33.13
C GLU A 188 -20.59 97.57 33.60
N MET A 189 -21.46 97.50 34.61
CA MET A 189 -22.19 96.27 35.00
C MET A 189 -22.94 95.67 33.81
N GLU A 190 -23.58 96.48 32.97
CA GLU A 190 -24.28 96.02 31.77
C GLU A 190 -23.33 95.57 30.66
N ASN A 191 -22.17 96.24 30.49
CA ASN A 191 -21.11 95.79 29.59
C ASN A 191 -20.59 94.41 30.02
N LEU A 192 -20.23 94.25 31.29
CA LEU A 192 -19.73 92.99 31.86
C LEU A 192 -20.77 91.88 31.83
N LYS A 193 -22.06 92.18 32.00
CA LYS A 193 -23.16 91.21 31.79
C LYS A 193 -23.27 90.76 30.34
N ARG A 194 -23.25 91.70 29.39
CA ARG A 194 -23.28 91.39 27.94
C ARG A 194 -22.05 90.58 27.51
N GLU A 195 -20.88 90.87 28.06
CA GLU A 195 -19.65 90.12 27.78
C GLU A 195 -19.66 88.71 28.40
N ASN A 196 -20.07 88.56 29.67
CA ASN A 196 -20.26 87.24 30.30
C ASN A 196 -21.30 86.39 29.56
N GLN A 197 -22.41 87.00 29.11
CA GLN A 197 -23.40 86.31 28.28
C GLN A 197 -22.77 85.83 26.96
N LYS A 198 -22.08 86.71 26.23
CA LYS A 198 -21.40 86.36 24.97
C LYS A 198 -20.37 85.24 25.17
N ILE A 199 -19.57 85.30 26.24
CA ILE A 199 -18.59 84.26 26.60
C ILE A 199 -19.30 82.93 26.88
N THR A 200 -20.43 82.95 27.60
CA THR A 200 -21.25 81.77 27.87
C THR A 200 -21.82 81.16 26.59
N GLU A 201 -22.34 82.00 25.69
CA GLU A 201 -22.83 81.57 24.37
C GLU A 201 -21.70 80.99 23.49
N GLU A 202 -20.51 81.59 23.51
CA GLU A 202 -19.34 81.06 22.82
C GLU A 202 -18.90 79.69 23.38
N TYR A 203 -18.89 79.51 24.70
CA TYR A 203 -18.58 78.21 25.31
C TYR A 203 -19.66 77.17 24.99
N ALA A 204 -20.94 77.53 25.03
CA ALA A 204 -22.03 76.65 24.60
C ALA A 204 -21.91 76.23 23.12
N GLN A 205 -21.54 77.17 22.23
CA GLN A 205 -21.25 76.86 20.83
C GLN A 205 -20.02 75.96 20.65
N LYS A 206 -18.93 76.20 21.39
CA LYS A 206 -17.70 75.38 21.37
C LYS A 206 -18.02 73.94 21.83
N ALA A 207 -18.75 73.78 22.94
CA ALA A 207 -19.19 72.49 23.45
C ALA A 207 -20.14 71.75 22.47
N SER A 208 -21.10 72.46 21.87
CA SER A 208 -22.00 71.90 20.85
C SER A 208 -21.26 71.42 19.60
N LYS A 209 -20.30 72.21 19.11
CA LYS A 209 -19.43 71.84 17.97
C LYS A 209 -18.60 70.58 18.29
N LEU A 210 -18.00 70.50 19.47
CA LEU A 210 -17.22 69.33 19.93
C LEU A 210 -18.09 68.08 20.09
N GLN A 211 -19.30 68.22 20.65
CA GLN A 211 -20.24 67.11 20.77
C GLN A 211 -20.71 66.63 19.38
N ALA A 212 -20.87 67.54 18.41
CA ALA A 212 -21.23 67.21 17.04
C ALA A 212 -20.09 66.53 16.26
N SER A 213 -18.82 66.93 16.45
CA SER A 213 -17.68 66.23 15.84
C SER A 213 -17.52 64.83 16.42
N TYR A 214 -17.56 64.67 17.75
CA TYR A 214 -17.48 63.36 18.41
C TYR A 214 -18.63 62.41 17.98
N LYS A 215 -19.86 62.91 17.85
CA LYS A 215 -21.00 62.14 17.32
C LYS A 215 -20.77 61.68 15.88
N LYS A 216 -20.22 62.54 15.01
CA LYS A 216 -19.88 62.19 13.62
C LYS A 216 -18.75 61.15 13.56
N GLU A 217 -17.67 61.38 14.30
CA GLU A 217 -16.50 60.50 14.36
C GLU A 217 -16.87 59.09 14.83
N LYS A 218 -17.68 58.98 15.89
CA LYS A 218 -18.21 57.70 16.39
C LYS A 218 -19.04 56.96 15.33
N GLU A 219 -19.90 57.66 14.57
CA GLU A 219 -20.66 57.03 13.49
C GLU A 219 -19.79 56.67 12.28
N THR A 220 -18.74 57.43 11.94
CA THR A 220 -17.78 57.02 10.91
C THR A 220 -16.97 55.79 11.32
N LEU A 221 -16.49 55.72 12.57
CA LEU A 221 -15.77 54.56 13.09
C LEU A 221 -16.67 53.31 13.13
N LYS A 222 -17.91 53.45 13.59
CA LYS A 222 -18.93 52.39 13.58
C LYS A 222 -19.21 51.87 12.17
N LYS A 223 -19.34 52.76 11.17
CA LYS A 223 -19.53 52.38 9.77
C LYS A 223 -18.30 51.68 9.18
N ALA A 224 -17.10 52.18 9.45
CA ALA A 224 -15.86 51.54 9.01
C ALA A 224 -15.68 50.14 9.62
N MET A 225 -15.98 49.98 10.92
CA MET A 225 -15.96 48.68 11.58
C MET A 225 -17.02 47.72 11.03
N GLN A 226 -18.25 48.20 10.79
CA GLN A 226 -19.33 47.41 10.20
C GLN A 226 -19.00 46.96 8.77
N GLN A 227 -18.38 47.82 7.97
CA GLN A 227 -17.89 47.49 6.63
C GLN A 227 -16.78 46.43 6.69
N SER A 228 -15.78 46.62 7.56
CA SER A 228 -14.70 45.65 7.76
C SER A 228 -15.21 44.27 8.18
N VAL A 229 -16.26 44.19 9.02
CA VAL A 229 -16.90 42.93 9.41
C VAL A 229 -17.65 42.32 8.23
N ALA A 230 -18.37 43.11 7.44
CA ALA A 230 -19.08 42.63 6.26
C ALA A 230 -18.13 42.07 5.17
N ASP A 231 -17.01 42.76 4.90
CA ASP A 231 -16.02 42.34 3.92
C ASP A 231 -15.26 41.07 4.35
N THR A 232 -14.87 40.99 5.63
CA THR A 232 -14.24 39.77 6.18
C THR A 232 -15.22 38.59 6.24
N GLN A 233 -16.49 38.82 6.58
CA GLN A 233 -17.54 37.79 6.50
C GLN A 233 -17.72 37.29 5.07
N LYS A 234 -17.80 38.20 4.08
CA LYS A 234 -17.91 37.86 2.66
C LYS A 234 -16.71 37.07 2.16
N GLN A 235 -15.49 37.49 2.53
CA GLN A 235 -14.26 36.78 2.15
C GLN A 235 -14.21 35.38 2.80
N CYS A 236 -14.64 35.24 4.05
CA CYS A 236 -14.74 33.94 4.74
C CYS A 236 -15.76 33.01 4.06
N GLN A 237 -16.93 33.53 3.68
CA GLN A 237 -17.92 32.77 2.92
C GLN A 237 -17.39 32.33 1.55
N GLN A 238 -16.71 33.22 0.82
CA GLN A 238 -16.11 32.89 -0.47
C GLN A 238 -15.09 31.75 -0.34
N ARG A 239 -14.09 31.89 0.55
CA ARG A 239 -13.09 30.82 0.81
C ARG A 239 -13.74 29.50 1.19
N ALA A 240 -14.78 29.52 2.04
CA ALA A 240 -15.50 28.31 2.42
C ALA A 240 -16.20 27.63 1.22
N THR A 241 -16.79 28.41 0.29
CA THR A 241 -17.38 27.84 -0.94
C THR A 241 -16.35 27.33 -1.95
N GLU A 242 -15.16 27.94 -2.00
CA GLU A 242 -14.05 27.52 -2.85
C GLU A 242 -13.42 26.22 -2.32
N GLN A 243 -13.11 26.18 -1.01
CA GLN A 243 -12.65 24.95 -0.32
C GLN A 243 -13.65 23.81 -0.46
N LYS A 244 -14.95 24.09 -0.30
CA LYS A 244 -16.00 23.08 -0.51
C LYS A 244 -15.93 22.50 -1.92
N LYS A 245 -15.87 23.34 -2.97
CA LYS A 245 -15.77 22.88 -4.37
C LYS A 245 -14.50 22.07 -4.63
N SER A 246 -13.35 22.45 -4.07
CA SER A 246 -12.12 21.65 -4.22
C SER A 246 -12.23 20.30 -3.52
N SER A 247 -12.86 20.24 -2.34
CA SER A 247 -13.07 18.97 -1.63
C SER A 247 -14.08 18.06 -2.35
N GLU A 248 -15.16 18.61 -2.92
CA GLU A 248 -16.14 17.87 -3.73
C GLU A 248 -15.49 17.32 -5.02
N ALA A 249 -14.58 18.09 -5.65
CA ALA A 249 -13.82 17.63 -6.81
C ALA A 249 -12.82 16.52 -6.47
N GLN A 250 -12.09 16.65 -5.35
CA GLN A 250 -11.17 15.61 -4.86
C GLN A 250 -11.91 14.32 -4.48
N GLU A 251 -13.06 14.45 -3.79
CA GLU A 251 -13.91 13.31 -3.42
C GLU A 251 -14.50 12.63 -4.67
N ALA A 252 -14.88 13.38 -5.70
CA ALA A 252 -15.33 12.84 -6.99
C ALA A 252 -14.22 12.07 -7.73
N ALA A 253 -12.98 12.59 -7.74
CA ALA A 253 -11.83 11.91 -8.32
C ALA A 253 -11.50 10.59 -7.59
N LEU A 254 -11.49 10.61 -6.24
CA LEU A 254 -11.30 9.41 -5.42
C LEU A 254 -12.42 8.39 -5.63
N ARG A 255 -13.68 8.82 -5.77
CA ARG A 255 -14.81 7.93 -6.14
C ARG A 255 -14.65 7.31 -7.53
N GLN A 256 -14.08 8.02 -8.51
CA GLN A 256 -13.78 7.44 -9.83
C GLN A 256 -12.63 6.43 -9.76
N GLN A 257 -11.58 6.71 -8.99
CA GLN A 257 -10.47 5.77 -8.77
C GLN A 257 -10.95 4.50 -8.05
N ALA A 258 -11.79 4.63 -7.03
CA ALA A 258 -12.42 3.49 -6.34
C ALA A 258 -13.20 2.60 -7.32
N LYS A 259 -14.08 3.19 -8.14
CA LYS A 259 -14.84 2.45 -9.17
C LYS A 259 -13.96 1.75 -10.20
N LYS A 260 -12.81 2.32 -10.57
CA LYS A 260 -11.83 1.68 -11.46
C LYS A 260 -11.20 0.45 -10.77
N LEU A 261 -10.83 0.57 -9.50
CA LEU A 261 -10.27 -0.54 -8.72
C LEU A 261 -11.32 -1.64 -8.44
N GLU A 262 -12.57 -1.29 -8.17
CA GLU A 262 -13.69 -2.23 -8.07
C GLU A 262 -13.86 -3.04 -9.36
N ALA A 263 -13.87 -2.38 -10.52
CA ALA A 263 -13.95 -3.06 -11.82
C ALA A 263 -12.74 -3.96 -12.11
N GLU A 264 -11.53 -3.52 -11.77
CA GLU A 264 -10.32 -4.35 -11.90
C GLU A 264 -10.32 -5.55 -10.96
N LEU A 265 -10.89 -5.43 -9.75
CA LEU A 265 -11.04 -6.53 -8.81
C LEU A 265 -12.09 -7.55 -9.28
N GLU A 266 -13.20 -7.09 -9.86
CA GLU A 266 -14.23 -7.96 -10.45
C GLU A 266 -13.65 -8.77 -11.63
N VAL A 267 -12.91 -8.13 -12.55
CA VAL A 267 -12.23 -8.83 -13.66
C VAL A 267 -11.19 -9.85 -13.13
N LYS A 268 -10.44 -9.52 -12.08
CA LYS A 268 -9.52 -10.47 -11.41
C LYS A 268 -10.28 -11.63 -10.77
N GLY A 269 -11.44 -11.37 -10.15
CA GLY A 269 -12.34 -12.37 -9.58
C GLY A 269 -12.89 -13.34 -10.62
N GLN A 270 -13.33 -12.84 -11.78
CA GLN A 270 -13.78 -13.65 -12.91
C GLN A 270 -12.65 -14.57 -13.41
N LYS A 271 -11.44 -14.05 -13.63
CA LYS A 271 -10.27 -14.85 -14.04
C LYS A 271 -9.86 -15.91 -13.01
N ILE A 272 -9.98 -15.61 -11.71
CA ILE A 272 -9.77 -16.60 -10.64
C ILE A 272 -10.83 -17.71 -10.71
N ASN A 273 -12.08 -17.38 -11.02
CA ASN A 273 -13.15 -18.38 -11.15
C ASN A 273 -13.00 -19.24 -12.41
N GLU A 274 -12.45 -18.70 -13.51
CA GLU A 274 -12.05 -19.49 -14.68
C GLU A 274 -10.90 -20.46 -14.37
N LEU A 275 -9.85 -19.99 -13.69
CA LEU A 275 -8.73 -20.84 -13.26
C LEU A 275 -9.18 -21.95 -12.29
N LYS A 276 -10.12 -21.67 -11.38
CA LYS A 276 -10.75 -22.69 -10.53
C LYS A 276 -11.51 -23.74 -11.35
N LYS A 277 -12.31 -23.32 -12.35
CA LYS A 277 -13.01 -24.25 -13.26
C LYS A 277 -12.02 -25.12 -14.06
N HIS A 278 -10.91 -24.54 -14.53
CA HIS A 278 -9.86 -25.29 -15.22
C HIS A 278 -9.16 -26.30 -14.30
N SER A 279 -8.80 -25.89 -13.08
CA SER A 279 -8.18 -26.76 -12.07
C SER A 279 -9.10 -27.92 -11.66
N GLN A 280 -10.41 -27.69 -11.56
CA GLN A 280 -11.39 -28.73 -11.27
C GLN A 280 -11.50 -29.74 -12.43
N LYS A 281 -11.57 -29.27 -13.70
CA LYS A 281 -11.54 -30.17 -14.87
C LYS A 281 -10.26 -31.01 -14.97
N LEU A 282 -9.12 -30.43 -14.60
CA LEU A 282 -7.85 -31.15 -14.55
C LEU A 282 -7.88 -32.24 -13.45
N LYS A 283 -8.48 -31.94 -12.29
CA LYS A 283 -8.68 -32.92 -11.22
C LYS A 283 -9.59 -34.07 -11.65
N GLU A 284 -10.73 -33.77 -12.27
CA GLU A 284 -11.65 -34.77 -12.84
C GLU A 284 -10.91 -35.69 -13.82
N ARG A 285 -10.15 -35.12 -14.77
CA ARG A 285 -9.39 -35.91 -15.75
C ARG A 285 -8.22 -36.70 -15.15
N MET A 286 -7.64 -36.28 -14.02
CA MET A 286 -6.70 -37.12 -13.26
C MET A 286 -7.41 -38.30 -12.60
N GLN A 287 -8.63 -38.10 -12.06
CA GLN A 287 -9.42 -39.19 -11.47
C GLN A 287 -9.88 -40.20 -12.54
N ASP A 288 -10.26 -39.75 -13.73
CA ASP A 288 -10.55 -40.64 -14.88
C ASP A 288 -9.34 -41.53 -15.23
N LEU A 289 -8.14 -40.94 -15.31
CA LEU A 289 -6.91 -41.66 -15.61
C LEU A 289 -6.47 -42.61 -14.48
N GLU A 290 -6.71 -42.23 -13.22
CA GLU A 290 -6.52 -43.12 -12.07
C GLU A 290 -7.47 -44.32 -12.06
N ILE A 291 -8.67 -44.19 -12.63
CA ILE A 291 -9.63 -45.29 -12.77
C ILE A 291 -9.16 -46.21 -13.90
N GLN A 292 -8.88 -45.67 -15.09
CA GLN A 292 -8.37 -46.44 -16.23
C GLN A 292 -7.10 -47.22 -15.88
N LEU A 293 -6.17 -46.62 -15.11
CA LEU A 293 -4.96 -47.31 -14.66
C LEU A 293 -5.27 -48.50 -13.72
N LYS A 294 -6.29 -48.41 -12.86
CA LYS A 294 -6.72 -49.51 -11.98
C LYS A 294 -7.44 -50.60 -12.76
N GLU A 295 -8.24 -50.23 -13.76
CA GLU A 295 -8.91 -51.15 -14.68
C GLU A 295 -7.87 -51.97 -15.48
N SER A 296 -6.90 -51.30 -16.13
CA SER A 296 -5.81 -51.99 -16.83
C SER A 296 -4.94 -52.86 -15.91
N GLN A 297 -4.74 -52.47 -14.64
CA GLN A 297 -4.04 -53.31 -13.66
C GLN A 297 -4.86 -54.56 -13.28
N GLN A 298 -6.18 -54.43 -13.14
CA GLN A 298 -7.07 -55.56 -12.89
C GLN A 298 -7.09 -56.54 -14.08
N GLU A 299 -7.26 -56.03 -15.31
CA GLU A 299 -7.16 -56.83 -16.54
C GLU A 299 -5.81 -57.56 -16.67
N THR A 300 -4.72 -56.91 -16.26
CA THR A 300 -3.37 -57.51 -16.23
C THR A 300 -3.27 -58.63 -15.19
N LEU A 301 -3.96 -58.53 -14.06
CA LEU A 301 -4.00 -59.58 -13.03
C LEU A 301 -4.92 -60.75 -13.44
N GLU A 302 -6.04 -60.47 -14.10
CA GLU A 302 -6.97 -61.50 -14.60
C GLU A 302 -6.37 -62.28 -15.76
N SER A 303 -5.76 -61.60 -16.74
CA SER A 303 -5.02 -62.24 -17.84
C SER A 303 -3.81 -63.04 -17.34
N LYS A 304 -3.08 -62.56 -16.32
CA LYS A 304 -2.04 -63.36 -15.65
C LYS A 304 -2.62 -64.63 -15.00
N SER A 305 -3.81 -64.55 -14.41
CA SER A 305 -4.51 -65.69 -13.78
C SER A 305 -4.99 -66.72 -14.81
N THR A 306 -5.46 -66.29 -15.98
CA THR A 306 -5.81 -67.21 -17.08
C THR A 306 -4.58 -67.83 -17.72
N VAL A 307 -3.50 -67.07 -17.93
CA VAL A 307 -2.21 -67.61 -18.39
C VAL A 307 -1.67 -68.67 -17.43
N GLN A 308 -1.68 -68.43 -16.11
CA GLN A 308 -1.21 -69.43 -15.14
C GLN A 308 -2.02 -70.73 -15.21
N LYS A 309 -3.35 -70.66 -15.35
CA LYS A 309 -4.20 -71.85 -15.52
C LYS A 309 -3.87 -72.62 -16.81
N LEU A 310 -3.62 -71.91 -17.91
CA LEU A 310 -3.20 -72.52 -19.17
C LEU A 310 -1.78 -73.12 -19.10
N GLU A 311 -0.87 -72.53 -18.32
CA GLU A 311 0.44 -73.14 -18.01
C GLU A 311 0.27 -74.44 -17.19
N GLU A 312 -0.59 -74.44 -16.18
CA GLU A 312 -0.93 -75.61 -15.35
C GLU A 312 -1.58 -76.72 -16.22
N GLU A 313 -2.61 -76.40 -17.01
CA GLU A 313 -3.24 -77.34 -17.95
C GLU A 313 -2.23 -77.90 -18.98
N LEU A 314 -1.32 -77.07 -19.49
CA LEU A 314 -0.26 -77.48 -20.41
C LEU A 314 0.78 -78.41 -19.74
N THR A 315 1.08 -78.23 -18.45
CA THR A 315 1.92 -79.20 -17.71
C THR A 315 1.23 -80.56 -17.56
N VAL A 316 -0.05 -80.58 -17.17
CA VAL A 316 -0.85 -81.81 -17.07
C VAL A 316 -0.99 -82.51 -18.44
N ALA A 317 -1.12 -81.75 -19.53
CA ALA A 317 -1.14 -82.31 -20.88
C ALA A 317 0.21 -82.95 -21.27
N LYS A 318 1.35 -82.31 -20.93
CA LYS A 318 2.69 -82.86 -21.16
C LYS A 318 2.96 -84.11 -20.34
N GLU A 319 2.52 -84.16 -19.07
CA GLU A 319 2.64 -85.35 -18.23
C GLU A 319 1.83 -86.52 -18.78
N ARG A 320 0.60 -86.28 -19.27
CA ARG A 320 -0.21 -87.31 -19.95
C ARG A 320 0.46 -87.84 -21.21
N LEU A 321 1.02 -86.97 -22.05
CA LEU A 321 1.75 -87.37 -23.26
C LEU A 321 3.03 -88.15 -22.93
N MET A 322 3.80 -87.74 -21.93
CA MET A 322 4.97 -88.49 -21.45
C MET A 322 4.59 -89.89 -20.94
N LEU A 323 3.49 -90.03 -20.20
CA LEU A 323 2.99 -91.33 -19.75
C LEU A 323 2.54 -92.21 -20.91
N GLN A 324 1.83 -91.65 -21.89
CA GLN A 324 1.42 -92.35 -23.10
C GLN A 324 2.63 -92.76 -23.96
N GLU A 325 3.65 -91.92 -24.08
CA GLU A 325 4.89 -92.21 -24.80
C GLU A 325 5.68 -93.34 -24.14
N ASN A 326 5.81 -93.34 -22.81
CA ASN A 326 6.40 -94.45 -22.05
C ASN A 326 5.61 -95.76 -22.24
N GLU A 327 4.26 -95.69 -22.29
CA GLU A 327 3.41 -96.85 -22.54
C GLU A 327 3.58 -97.39 -23.98
N ILE A 328 3.75 -96.52 -24.97
CA ILE A 328 4.03 -96.89 -26.37
C ILE A 328 5.42 -97.50 -26.50
N LEU A 329 6.45 -96.90 -25.88
CA LEU A 329 7.82 -97.43 -25.87
C LEU A 329 7.86 -98.82 -25.25
N SER A 330 7.23 -99.03 -24.10
CA SER A 330 7.17 -100.36 -23.46
C SER A 330 6.44 -101.41 -24.31
N LYS A 331 5.39 -101.02 -25.04
CA LYS A 331 4.72 -101.91 -26.02
C LYS A 331 5.62 -102.24 -27.21
N ALA A 332 6.33 -101.25 -27.76
CA ALA A 332 7.29 -101.45 -28.86
C ALA A 332 8.49 -102.30 -28.42
N GLU A 333 8.98 -102.16 -27.19
CA GLU A 333 9.99 -103.04 -26.59
C GLU A 333 9.48 -104.49 -26.52
N MET A 334 8.26 -104.72 -26.00
CA MET A 334 7.68 -106.07 -26.02
C MET A 334 7.46 -106.62 -27.44
N GLU A 335 7.06 -105.78 -28.40
CA GLU A 335 6.88 -106.17 -29.80
C GLU A 335 8.22 -106.49 -30.51
N THR A 336 9.30 -105.76 -30.21
CA THR A 336 10.64 -106.09 -30.72
C THR A 336 11.20 -107.36 -30.08
N VAL A 337 10.94 -107.61 -28.80
CA VAL A 337 11.25 -108.89 -28.14
C VAL A 337 10.49 -110.04 -28.81
N LEU A 338 9.18 -109.93 -28.99
CA LEU A 338 8.36 -110.93 -29.69
C LEU A 338 8.82 -111.16 -31.15
N ASN A 339 9.18 -110.11 -31.88
CA ASN A 339 9.71 -110.23 -33.23
C ASN A 339 11.12 -110.86 -33.27
N SER A 340 11.97 -110.60 -32.27
CA SER A 340 13.26 -111.28 -32.12
C SER A 340 13.08 -112.77 -31.82
N GLN A 341 12.10 -113.11 -30.98
CA GLN A 341 11.73 -114.49 -30.66
C GLN A 341 11.15 -115.22 -31.88
N SER A 342 10.28 -114.59 -32.67
CA SER A 342 9.77 -115.15 -33.93
C SER A 342 10.86 -115.28 -35.01
N LYS A 343 11.87 -114.41 -35.03
CA LYS A 343 13.05 -114.58 -35.89
C LYS A 343 13.91 -115.77 -35.44
N ALA A 344 14.15 -115.92 -34.13
CA ALA A 344 14.86 -117.07 -33.59
C ALA A 344 14.11 -118.40 -33.85
N GLU A 345 12.77 -118.43 -33.76
CA GLU A 345 11.97 -119.59 -34.18
C GLU A 345 12.14 -119.89 -35.66
N LYS A 346 12.11 -118.87 -36.53
CA LYS A 346 12.34 -119.04 -37.98
C LYS A 346 13.75 -119.52 -38.29
N GLU A 347 14.78 -119.01 -37.61
CA GLU A 347 16.16 -119.49 -37.75
C GLU A 347 16.32 -120.93 -37.25
N VAL A 348 15.61 -121.33 -36.18
CA VAL A 348 15.58 -122.73 -35.70
C VAL A 348 14.87 -123.65 -36.70
N ASP A 349 13.76 -123.23 -37.31
CA ASP A 349 13.08 -123.98 -38.36
C ASP A 349 13.87 -123.99 -39.68
N GLU A 350 14.64 -122.93 -39.98
CA GLU A 350 15.53 -122.88 -41.14
C GLU A 350 16.76 -123.78 -40.94
N LEU A 351 17.30 -123.88 -39.71
CA LEU A 351 18.31 -124.88 -39.36
C LEU A 351 17.75 -126.32 -39.38
N LYS A 352 16.50 -126.56 -38.95
CA LYS A 352 15.81 -127.85 -39.21
C LYS A 352 15.73 -128.15 -40.70
N ASN A 353 15.34 -127.16 -41.52
CA ASN A 353 15.22 -127.32 -42.97
C ASN A 353 16.58 -127.57 -43.63
N GLN A 354 17.66 -126.95 -43.15
CA GLN A 354 19.03 -127.25 -43.62
C GLN A 354 19.48 -128.67 -43.24
N ILE A 355 19.16 -129.14 -42.02
CA ILE A 355 19.39 -130.53 -41.60
C ILE A 355 18.59 -131.50 -42.49
N MET A 356 17.34 -131.16 -42.82
CA MET A 356 16.48 -131.96 -43.72
C MET A 356 16.98 -131.93 -45.18
N GLN A 357 17.50 -130.79 -45.66
CA GLN A 357 18.12 -130.69 -46.99
C GLN A 357 19.43 -131.49 -47.09
N LEU A 358 20.26 -131.52 -46.05
CA LEU A 358 21.43 -132.39 -45.98
C LEU A 358 21.07 -133.89 -45.99
N GLN A 359 19.84 -134.24 -45.64
CA GLN A 359 19.29 -135.60 -45.81
C GLN A 359 18.57 -135.83 -47.16
N GLN A 360 18.36 -134.79 -47.97
CA GLN A 360 17.65 -134.85 -49.26
C GLN A 360 18.54 -134.58 -50.49
N MET A 361 19.85 -134.38 -50.32
CA MET A 361 20.80 -134.19 -51.44
C MET A 361 21.16 -135.48 -52.20
N THR A 362 20.12 -136.24 -52.56
CA THR A 362 20.12 -137.23 -53.65
C THR A 362 19.04 -136.86 -54.66
N TYR A 363 19.44 -136.73 -55.94
CA TYR A 363 18.62 -136.54 -57.15
C TYR A 363 18.26 -135.09 -57.60
N THR A 364 18.96 -134.64 -58.67
CA THR A 364 18.51 -133.78 -59.82
C THR A 364 18.05 -132.31 -59.65
N LYS A 365 19.00 -131.37 -59.85
CA LYS A 365 19.08 -130.26 -60.85
C LYS A 365 17.85 -129.48 -61.38
N GLN A 366 18.03 -128.14 -61.42
CA GLN A 366 17.49 -127.10 -62.35
C GLN A 366 15.98 -126.75 -62.21
N SER A 367 15.47 -125.52 -62.46
CA SER A 367 16.03 -124.30 -63.11
C SER A 367 15.51 -122.94 -62.55
N GLN A 368 15.90 -121.82 -63.18
CA GLN A 368 15.55 -120.40 -62.96
C GLN A 368 14.01 -120.10 -63.09
N THR A 369 13.40 -118.92 -62.79
CA THR A 369 13.86 -117.48 -62.70
C THR A 369 12.82 -116.56 -61.96
N LYS A 370 13.23 -115.34 -61.51
CA LYS A 370 12.56 -113.97 -61.47
C LYS A 370 11.01 -113.81 -61.63
N GLU A 371 10.29 -112.76 -61.13
CA GLU A 371 10.56 -111.46 -60.44
C GLU A 371 9.27 -110.82 -59.84
N GLY A 372 9.37 -109.70 -59.06
CA GLY A 372 8.27 -108.77 -58.65
C GLY A 372 7.88 -108.83 -57.17
N SER A 373 8.07 -107.76 -56.34
CA SER A 373 7.23 -106.54 -56.12
C SER A 373 5.85 -106.81 -55.45
N GLU A 374 5.39 -106.06 -54.43
CA GLU A 374 5.96 -104.94 -53.64
C GLU A 374 5.02 -104.64 -52.44
N ALA A 375 5.52 -104.32 -51.22
CA ALA A 375 4.77 -103.62 -50.14
C ALA A 375 5.55 -103.45 -48.80
N THR A 376 6.57 -102.57 -48.73
CA THR A 376 7.26 -102.25 -47.44
C THR A 376 7.63 -100.77 -47.27
N GLN A 377 6.67 -99.86 -47.46
CA GLN A 377 6.75 -98.47 -46.97
C GLN A 377 5.36 -98.05 -46.49
N PRO A 378 5.16 -97.93 -45.16
CA PRO A 378 4.89 -96.58 -44.64
C PRO A 378 5.43 -96.31 -43.21
N MET A 379 6.11 -97.26 -42.56
CA MET A 379 6.33 -97.20 -41.09
C MET A 379 7.52 -96.33 -40.64
N GLU A 380 8.67 -96.37 -41.34
CA GLU A 380 9.82 -95.51 -40.98
C GLU A 380 9.51 -94.02 -41.22
N ALA A 381 8.87 -93.68 -42.34
CA ALA A 381 8.48 -92.30 -42.65
C ALA A 381 7.56 -91.70 -41.58
N ALA A 382 6.55 -92.44 -41.12
CA ALA A 382 5.65 -91.98 -40.06
C ALA A 382 6.37 -91.85 -38.70
N ALA A 383 7.35 -92.71 -38.41
CA ALA A 383 8.14 -92.61 -37.19
C ALA A 383 9.06 -91.38 -37.19
N THR A 384 9.73 -91.09 -38.32
CA THR A 384 10.52 -89.86 -38.46
C THR A 384 9.63 -88.62 -38.44
N GLU A 385 8.48 -88.63 -39.12
CA GLU A 385 7.55 -87.50 -39.16
C GLU A 385 6.97 -87.18 -37.78
N ILE A 386 6.66 -88.20 -36.95
CA ILE A 386 6.21 -87.99 -35.56
C ILE A 386 7.32 -87.38 -34.69
N GLU A 387 8.57 -87.82 -34.80
CA GLU A 387 9.66 -87.29 -33.99
C GLU A 387 10.08 -85.88 -34.45
N ASP A 388 10.09 -85.62 -35.76
CA ASP A 388 10.25 -84.27 -36.33
C ASP A 388 9.14 -83.33 -35.85
N ILE A 389 7.88 -83.79 -35.81
CA ILE A 389 6.74 -83.01 -35.27
C ILE A 389 6.90 -82.76 -33.76
N LYS A 390 7.36 -83.74 -32.95
CA LYS A 390 7.66 -83.50 -31.53
C LYS A 390 8.77 -82.46 -31.35
N GLN A 391 9.85 -82.56 -32.12
CA GLN A 391 10.98 -81.63 -32.05
C GLN A 391 10.55 -80.23 -32.51
N GLN A 392 9.72 -80.11 -33.55
CA GLN A 392 9.10 -78.84 -33.97
C GLN A 392 8.25 -78.24 -32.84
N HIS A 393 7.30 -78.97 -32.25
CA HIS A 393 6.48 -78.47 -31.13
C HIS A 393 7.33 -78.03 -29.92
N LYS A 394 8.44 -78.73 -29.64
CA LYS A 394 9.39 -78.38 -28.58
C LYS A 394 10.15 -77.10 -28.91
N GLU A 395 10.60 -76.92 -30.15
CA GLU A 395 11.22 -75.69 -30.63
C GLU A 395 10.24 -74.51 -30.64
N GLU A 396 8.98 -74.74 -31.00
CA GLU A 396 7.90 -73.75 -30.91
C GLU A 396 7.59 -73.35 -29.47
N LEU A 397 7.51 -74.29 -28.52
CA LEU A 397 7.39 -73.96 -27.10
C LEU A 397 8.59 -73.14 -26.60
N HIS A 398 9.81 -73.47 -27.03
CA HIS A 398 11.00 -72.65 -26.73
C HIS A 398 10.98 -71.28 -27.45
N LYS A 399 10.33 -71.16 -28.60
CA LYS A 399 10.17 -69.91 -29.38
C LYS A 399 9.14 -69.00 -28.71
N ILE A 400 7.95 -69.52 -28.39
CA ILE A 400 6.88 -68.82 -27.65
C ILE A 400 7.37 -68.37 -26.28
N LYS A 401 8.09 -69.23 -25.53
CA LYS A 401 8.67 -68.82 -24.25
C LYS A 401 9.70 -67.70 -24.39
N ARG A 402 10.58 -67.76 -25.40
CA ARG A 402 11.51 -66.65 -25.70
C ARG A 402 10.76 -65.38 -26.07
N GLN A 403 9.71 -65.44 -26.87
CA GLN A 403 8.88 -64.29 -27.22
C GLN A 403 8.20 -63.68 -25.98
N SER A 404 7.65 -64.50 -25.08
CA SER A 404 7.04 -64.03 -23.84
C SER A 404 8.06 -63.40 -22.88
N ASP A 405 9.23 -64.00 -22.69
CA ASP A 405 10.29 -63.41 -21.85
C ASP A 405 10.89 -62.13 -22.49
N GLU A 406 11.00 -62.06 -23.82
CA GLU A 406 11.40 -60.88 -24.60
C GLU A 406 10.38 -59.73 -24.45
N GLU A 407 9.08 -59.99 -24.63
CA GLU A 407 8.01 -59.00 -24.45
C GLU A 407 7.93 -58.50 -22.99
N LYS A 408 8.06 -59.41 -22.03
CA LYS A 408 8.15 -59.11 -20.59
C LYS A 408 9.39 -58.27 -20.24
N MET A 409 10.50 -58.41 -20.96
CA MET A 409 11.65 -57.51 -20.84
C MET A 409 11.37 -56.14 -21.48
N ARG A 410 10.77 -56.10 -22.68
CA ARG A 410 10.37 -54.83 -23.34
C ARG A 410 9.37 -54.02 -22.50
N LEU A 411 8.37 -54.66 -21.89
CA LEU A 411 7.40 -54.00 -21.01
C LEU A 411 8.05 -53.48 -19.72
N LYS A 412 9.01 -54.22 -19.14
CA LYS A 412 9.83 -53.72 -18.02
C LYS A 412 10.68 -52.52 -18.43
N GLU A 413 11.32 -52.57 -19.59
CA GLU A 413 12.16 -51.50 -20.11
C GLU A 413 11.33 -50.24 -20.41
N GLN A 414 10.13 -50.38 -20.98
CA GLN A 414 9.16 -49.29 -21.14
C GLN A 414 8.72 -48.71 -19.79
N LEU A 415 8.45 -49.53 -18.78
CA LEU A 415 8.09 -49.07 -17.44
C LEU A 415 9.25 -48.35 -16.74
N VAL A 416 10.48 -48.88 -16.82
CA VAL A 416 11.69 -48.24 -16.28
C VAL A 416 11.92 -46.90 -16.98
N LYS A 417 11.85 -46.86 -18.32
CA LYS A 417 11.99 -45.63 -19.10
C LYS A 417 10.90 -44.61 -18.77
N GLY A 418 9.65 -45.03 -18.61
CA GLY A 418 8.55 -44.16 -18.19
C GLY A 418 8.75 -43.56 -16.78
N LEU A 419 9.25 -44.37 -15.83
CA LEU A 419 9.61 -43.90 -14.49
C LEU A 419 10.83 -42.97 -14.52
N GLU A 420 11.85 -43.29 -15.31
CA GLU A 420 13.00 -42.40 -15.53
C GLU A 420 12.58 -41.07 -16.13
N ASP A 421 11.74 -41.07 -17.16
CA ASP A 421 11.31 -39.86 -17.87
C ASP A 421 10.37 -39.00 -17.00
N LEU A 422 9.55 -39.63 -16.14
CA LEU A 422 8.81 -38.95 -15.08
C LEU A 422 9.75 -38.35 -14.00
N VAL A 423 10.80 -39.07 -13.59
CA VAL A 423 11.81 -38.55 -12.65
C VAL A 423 12.63 -37.42 -13.28
N LYS A 424 13.00 -37.51 -14.56
CA LYS A 424 13.64 -36.43 -15.34
C LYS A 424 12.73 -35.22 -15.39
N LYS A 425 11.43 -35.39 -15.69
CA LYS A 425 10.42 -34.33 -15.72
C LYS A 425 10.27 -33.64 -14.35
N HIS A 426 10.00 -34.38 -13.28
CA HIS A 426 9.91 -33.80 -11.93
C HIS A 426 11.23 -33.14 -11.51
N THR A 427 12.39 -33.68 -11.90
CA THR A 427 13.69 -33.05 -11.65
C THR A 427 13.85 -31.73 -12.42
N MET A 428 13.33 -31.64 -13.65
CA MET A 428 13.32 -30.39 -14.44
C MET A 428 12.34 -29.38 -13.86
N GLU A 429 11.15 -29.80 -13.41
CA GLU A 429 10.16 -28.93 -12.76
C GLU A 429 10.62 -28.41 -11.40
N ILE A 430 11.28 -29.24 -10.59
CA ILE A 430 11.92 -28.81 -9.34
C ILE A 430 13.05 -27.80 -9.64
N LYS A 431 13.87 -28.06 -10.66
CA LYS A 431 14.93 -27.12 -11.07
C LYS A 431 14.38 -25.80 -11.60
N SER A 432 13.33 -25.82 -12.43
CA SER A 432 12.73 -24.60 -12.98
C SER A 432 12.06 -23.77 -11.88
N ALA A 433 11.31 -24.40 -10.97
CA ALA A 433 10.75 -23.78 -9.78
C ALA A 433 11.85 -23.18 -8.89
N GLN A 434 12.93 -23.92 -8.62
CA GLN A 434 14.09 -23.41 -7.88
C GLN A 434 14.72 -22.19 -8.57
N THR A 435 14.88 -22.20 -9.91
CA THR A 435 15.39 -21.03 -10.63
C THR A 435 14.44 -19.82 -10.62
N SER A 436 13.11 -20.04 -10.63
CA SER A 436 12.12 -18.95 -10.48
C SER A 436 12.18 -18.35 -9.09
N MET A 437 12.12 -19.19 -8.04
CA MET A 437 12.22 -18.74 -6.64
C MET A 437 13.55 -18.03 -6.36
N GLU A 438 14.65 -18.49 -6.95
CA GLU A 438 15.96 -17.84 -6.82
C GLU A 438 16.05 -16.53 -7.63
N ALA A 439 15.33 -16.41 -8.75
CA ALA A 439 15.20 -15.16 -9.49
C ALA A 439 14.34 -14.14 -8.72
N GLU A 440 13.22 -14.56 -8.15
CA GLU A 440 12.36 -13.76 -7.27
C GLU A 440 13.10 -13.33 -5.99
N ARG A 441 13.88 -14.23 -5.38
CA ARG A 441 14.76 -13.88 -4.25
C ARG A 441 15.78 -12.81 -4.65
N LYS A 442 16.31 -12.86 -5.87
CA LYS A 442 17.25 -11.86 -6.42
C LYS A 442 16.58 -10.54 -6.82
N THR A 443 15.32 -10.52 -7.26
CA THR A 443 14.60 -9.25 -7.49
C THR A 443 14.22 -8.60 -6.17
N LEU A 444 13.71 -9.36 -5.20
CA LEU A 444 13.43 -8.85 -3.84
C LEU A 444 14.71 -8.36 -3.14
N GLN A 445 15.84 -9.06 -3.28
CA GLN A 445 17.12 -8.60 -2.75
C GLN A 445 17.59 -7.28 -3.39
N LYS A 446 17.38 -7.09 -4.70
CA LYS A 446 17.68 -5.82 -5.39
C LYS A 446 16.74 -4.70 -4.97
N GLU A 447 15.45 -4.99 -4.81
CA GLU A 447 14.44 -4.03 -4.35
C GLU A 447 14.76 -3.52 -2.95
N VAL A 448 15.08 -4.42 -2.01
CA VAL A 448 15.54 -4.06 -0.65
C VAL A 448 16.85 -3.26 -0.70
N GLN A 449 17.80 -3.60 -1.57
CA GLN A 449 19.02 -2.79 -1.74
C GLN A 449 18.71 -1.39 -2.26
N ILE A 450 17.79 -1.23 -3.23
CA ILE A 450 17.38 0.07 -3.77
C ILE A 450 16.73 0.93 -2.67
N GLN A 451 15.80 0.36 -1.89
CA GLN A 451 15.15 1.06 -0.79
C GLN A 451 16.14 1.47 0.32
N LEU A 452 17.15 0.65 0.61
CA LEU A 452 18.24 1.01 1.52
C LEU A 452 19.13 2.12 0.96
N GLU A 453 19.48 2.09 -0.33
CA GLU A 453 20.27 3.13 -1.00
C GLU A 453 19.51 4.47 -1.05
N GLU A 454 18.20 4.42 -1.23
CA GLU A 454 17.31 5.59 -1.23
C GLU A 454 17.14 6.20 0.16
N LEU A 455 16.85 5.39 1.18
CA LEU A 455 16.80 5.84 2.58
C LEU A 455 18.14 6.45 3.01
N ARG A 456 19.27 5.81 2.62
CA ARG A 456 20.61 6.34 2.83
C ARG A 456 20.80 7.70 2.14
N LYS A 457 20.45 7.82 0.86
CA LYS A 457 20.57 9.08 0.10
C LYS A 457 19.74 10.20 0.72
N ASN A 458 18.55 9.87 1.24
CA ASN A 458 17.68 10.83 1.92
C ASN A 458 18.30 11.31 3.25
N ALA A 459 18.82 10.39 4.07
CA ALA A 459 19.56 10.74 5.29
C ALA A 459 20.84 11.55 5.00
N GLU A 460 21.59 11.20 3.94
CA GLU A 460 22.75 11.98 3.50
C GLU A 460 22.37 13.40 3.02
N ASN A 461 21.18 13.59 2.44
CA ASN A 461 20.69 14.90 2.04
C ASN A 461 20.23 15.74 3.26
N GLU A 462 19.57 15.11 4.23
CA GLU A 462 19.18 15.73 5.49
C GLU A 462 20.42 16.19 6.30
N ILE A 463 21.44 15.35 6.40
CA ILE A 463 22.75 15.72 6.99
C ILE A 463 23.34 16.94 6.28
N LYS A 464 23.42 16.93 4.95
CA LYS A 464 23.95 18.06 4.16
C LYS A 464 23.12 19.34 4.29
N GLN A 465 21.83 19.25 4.66
CA GLN A 465 20.99 20.40 4.96
C GLN A 465 21.26 20.93 6.37
N LEU A 466 21.29 20.06 7.38
CA LEU A 466 21.64 20.40 8.76
C LEU A 466 23.06 20.97 8.89
N GLU A 467 24.01 20.53 8.05
CA GLU A 467 25.35 21.11 7.96
C GLU A 467 25.33 22.56 7.44
N LYS A 468 24.58 22.85 6.37
CA LYS A 468 24.41 24.23 5.86
C LYS A 468 23.72 25.13 6.87
N GLU A 469 22.74 24.62 7.60
CA GLU A 469 22.03 25.37 8.65
C GLU A 469 22.95 25.63 9.85
N LYS A 470 23.72 24.63 10.27
CA LYS A 470 24.78 24.77 11.28
C LYS A 470 25.83 25.80 10.85
N GLU A 471 26.28 25.80 9.61
CA GLU A 471 27.18 26.83 9.08
C GLU A 471 26.54 28.22 9.04
N ALA A 472 25.28 28.34 8.65
CA ALA A 472 24.57 29.61 8.59
C ALA A 472 24.32 30.18 9.99
N LEU A 473 24.02 29.34 10.98
CA LEU A 473 23.93 29.70 12.38
C LEU A 473 25.30 30.03 12.98
N SER A 474 26.35 29.29 12.62
CA SER A 474 27.73 29.57 13.03
C SER A 474 28.23 30.90 12.47
N ARG A 475 27.89 31.23 11.22
CA ARG A 475 28.13 32.55 10.62
C ARG A 475 27.37 33.64 11.36
N LYS A 476 26.05 33.51 11.56
CA LYS A 476 25.26 34.48 12.36
C LYS A 476 25.80 34.68 13.79
N LEU A 477 26.28 33.61 14.43
CA LEU A 477 26.92 33.67 15.74
C LEU A 477 28.28 34.37 15.67
N GLN A 478 29.07 34.13 14.62
CA GLN A 478 30.33 34.83 14.38
C GLN A 478 30.10 36.31 14.05
N ASP A 479 29.11 36.64 13.22
CA ASP A 479 28.72 38.00 12.86
C ASP A 479 28.24 38.77 14.10
N SER A 480 27.34 38.19 14.90
CA SER A 480 26.90 38.77 16.18
C SER A 480 28.03 38.85 17.21
N SER A 481 28.93 37.86 17.25
CA SER A 481 30.13 37.93 18.09
C SER A 481 31.11 38.99 17.59
N LEU A 482 31.16 39.29 16.29
CA LEU A 482 31.92 40.39 15.72
C LEU A 482 31.26 41.73 16.04
N GLU A 483 29.93 41.87 15.98
CA GLU A 483 29.20 43.07 16.43
C GLU A 483 29.40 43.35 17.93
N VAL A 484 29.33 42.32 18.77
CA VAL A 484 29.64 42.41 20.21
C VAL A 484 31.12 42.72 20.43
N CYS A 485 32.03 42.16 19.63
CA CYS A 485 33.46 42.47 19.69
C CYS A 485 33.77 43.87 19.14
N TRP A 486 33.00 44.41 18.19
CA TRP A 486 33.12 45.78 17.68
C TRP A 486 32.58 46.76 18.70
N SER A 487 31.41 46.49 19.29
CA SER A 487 30.87 47.26 20.42
C SER A 487 31.82 47.25 21.62
N GLY A 488 32.38 46.08 21.93
CA GLY A 488 33.42 45.88 22.94
C GLY A 488 34.73 46.57 22.61
N ASN A 489 35.14 46.63 21.33
CA ASN A 489 36.32 47.39 20.90
C ASN A 489 36.06 48.90 20.82
N VAL A 490 34.83 49.36 20.60
CA VAL A 490 34.45 50.78 20.76
C VAL A 490 34.52 51.15 22.24
N PHE A 491 33.97 50.33 23.12
CA PHE A 491 34.09 50.49 24.57
C PHE A 491 35.57 50.45 25.03
N ILE A 492 36.34 49.47 24.55
CA ILE A 492 37.77 49.32 24.88
C ILE A 492 38.64 50.40 24.21
N THR A 493 38.28 50.99 23.06
CA THR A 493 39.02 52.14 22.49
C THR A 493 38.66 53.45 23.17
N LEU A 494 37.42 53.63 23.64
CA LEU A 494 37.10 54.67 24.63
C LEU A 494 37.95 54.48 25.91
N SER A 495 38.22 53.24 26.34
CA SER A 495 39.12 52.91 27.46
C SER A 495 40.62 52.79 27.11
N LYS A 496 41.04 52.88 25.84
CA LYS A 496 42.45 52.76 25.36
C LYS A 496 42.96 54.00 24.62
N LEU A 497 42.08 54.96 24.34
CA LEU A 497 42.47 56.37 24.38
C LEU A 497 42.91 56.79 25.81
N GLN A 498 42.89 55.87 26.77
CA GLN A 498 43.60 55.89 28.06
C GLN A 498 44.83 54.91 28.17
N GLY A 499 45.36 54.20 27.12
CA GLY A 499 46.56 53.29 27.20
C GLY A 499 47.07 52.50 25.93
N TYR A 500 48.38 52.08 25.85
CA TYR A 500 49.21 51.74 24.61
C TYR A 500 50.01 50.34 24.54
N GLY A 501 50.26 49.65 23.35
CA GLY A 501 51.52 48.84 22.89
C GLY A 501 51.71 47.26 22.49
N PHE A 502 52.43 46.84 21.36
CA PHE A 502 53.42 45.67 20.92
C PHE A 502 53.20 44.13 20.26
N VAL A 503 54.21 43.23 19.75
CA VAL A 503 54.21 42.05 18.63
C VAL A 503 55.29 40.73 18.51
N GLY A 504 55.21 39.56 17.67
CA GLY A 504 56.25 38.36 17.31
C GLY A 504 56.02 37.00 16.32
N LEU A 505 56.98 36.01 15.85
CA LEU A 505 56.83 34.73 14.86
C LEU A 505 57.98 33.56 14.33
N ARG A 506 57.70 32.20 13.91
CA ARG A 506 58.19 31.08 12.81
C ARG A 506 59.35 29.83 12.73
N GLY A 507 59.34 28.67 11.87
CA GLY A 507 60.40 27.48 11.54
C GLY A 507 60.20 26.07 10.59
N SER A 508 61.17 25.08 10.13
CA SER A 508 61.06 23.67 9.30
C SER A 508 62.28 22.57 8.85
N PRO A 509 62.17 21.22 8.28
CA PRO A 509 63.21 20.01 7.97
C PRO A 509 63.16 18.77 6.79
N PHE A 510 64.14 17.75 6.43
CA PHE A 510 64.09 16.49 5.40
C PHE A 510 65.27 15.29 5.00
N ASN A 511 65.02 13.97 4.44
CA ASN A 511 65.68 12.90 3.36
C ASN A 511 66.71 11.52 3.34
N ASN A 512 66.59 10.42 2.41
CA ASN A 512 67.44 9.30 1.55
C ASN A 512 67.86 7.63 1.63
N MET A 513 68.68 6.86 0.72
CA MET A 513 68.71 5.30 0.22
C MET A 513 69.93 4.39 -0.55
N SER A 514 70.09 2.94 -0.64
CA SER A 514 70.61 1.87 -1.78
C SER A 514 71.69 0.55 -1.70
N SER A 515 71.77 -0.64 -2.54
CA SER A 515 72.88 -1.84 -2.75
C SER A 515 72.77 -3.24 -3.72
N VAL A 516 73.81 -4.16 -4.15
CA VAL A 516 73.87 -5.50 -5.11
C VAL A 516 75.13 -6.66 -5.16
N SER A 517 75.16 -7.97 -5.78
CA SER A 517 76.34 -9.07 -6.04
C SER A 517 76.29 -10.48 -7.00
N LEU A 518 77.33 -11.43 -7.31
CA LEU A 518 77.40 -12.77 -8.24
C LEU A 518 78.66 -13.90 -8.50
N ARG A 519 78.54 -15.25 -8.99
CA ARG A 519 79.37 -16.32 -9.93
C ARG A 519 80.16 -17.79 -9.65
N LEU A 520 80.62 -18.73 -10.65
CA LEU A 520 81.26 -20.22 -10.60
C LEU A 520 82.04 -21.05 -11.86
N GLU A 521 82.57 -22.39 -11.87
CA GLU A 521 83.55 -23.19 -12.87
C GLU A 521 83.51 -24.84 -13.21
N ASN A 522 84.43 -25.55 -14.02
CA ASN A 522 84.42 -26.97 -14.67
C ASN A 522 85.77 -27.77 -15.14
N ALA A 523 85.80 -29.08 -15.61
CA ALA A 523 87.02 -29.89 -16.13
C ALA A 523 86.85 -31.15 -17.12
N ARG A 524 87.91 -31.79 -17.74
CA ARG A 524 87.82 -32.88 -18.83
C ARG A 524 89.05 -33.81 -19.20
N VAL A 525 88.87 -34.90 -20.02
CA VAL A 525 89.87 -35.94 -20.53
C VAL A 525 89.59 -36.36 -22.04
N PRO A 526 90.52 -36.94 -22.88
CA PRO A 526 90.57 -36.63 -24.35
C PRO A 526 90.50 -37.73 -25.47
N ARG A 527 90.20 -37.24 -26.69
CA ARG A 527 90.57 -37.58 -28.12
C ARG A 527 90.80 -39.02 -28.68
N ARG A 528 90.19 -39.23 -29.86
CA ARG A 528 90.84 -39.63 -31.14
C ARG A 528 90.36 -38.67 -32.24
N GLU A 529 91.14 -38.37 -33.28
CA GLU A 529 90.76 -37.46 -34.40
C GLU A 529 91.28 -37.96 -35.75
N ASP A 530 90.47 -37.89 -36.81
CA ASP A 530 90.87 -37.39 -38.16
C ASP A 530 89.72 -37.33 -39.21
N ARG A 531 88.52 -36.89 -38.78
CA ARG A 531 87.50 -36.27 -39.65
C ARG A 531 86.62 -35.27 -38.88
N GLN A 532 87.18 -34.72 -37.80
CA GLN A 532 86.42 -34.17 -36.67
C GLN A 532 86.46 -32.65 -36.41
N PRO A 533 87.32 -31.78 -36.99
CA PRO A 533 87.35 -30.38 -36.56
C PRO A 533 86.01 -29.67 -36.85
N SER A 534 85.46 -29.82 -38.06
CA SER A 534 84.15 -29.26 -38.45
C SER A 534 82.96 -29.96 -37.79
N LEU A 535 83.01 -31.30 -37.66
CA LEU A 535 81.91 -32.07 -37.08
C LEU A 535 81.82 -31.86 -35.55
N THR A 536 82.97 -31.76 -34.86
CA THR A 536 82.99 -31.45 -33.42
C THR A 536 82.86 -29.96 -33.11
N SER A 537 83.18 -29.04 -34.04
CA SER A 537 82.78 -27.63 -33.87
C SER A 537 81.26 -27.50 -33.94
N LEU A 538 80.62 -28.06 -34.96
CA LEU A 538 79.16 -28.02 -35.13
C LEU A 538 78.43 -28.74 -33.98
N GLN A 539 78.97 -29.85 -33.47
CA GLN A 539 78.42 -30.51 -32.28
C GLN A 539 78.61 -29.68 -30.99
N LYS A 540 79.74 -28.98 -30.82
CA LYS A 540 79.95 -28.05 -29.69
C LYS A 540 79.03 -26.83 -29.79
N GLU A 541 78.74 -26.38 -31.01
CA GLU A 541 77.87 -25.25 -31.31
C GLU A 541 76.40 -25.59 -31.00
N LYS A 542 75.88 -26.70 -31.54
CA LYS A 542 74.56 -27.22 -31.17
C LYS A 542 74.42 -27.55 -29.68
N ALA A 543 75.50 -27.99 -29.03
CA ALA A 543 75.53 -28.21 -27.58
C ALA A 543 75.65 -26.91 -26.73
N LYS A 544 75.95 -25.76 -27.35
CA LYS A 544 75.78 -24.43 -26.74
C LYS A 544 74.37 -23.90 -26.99
N GLU A 545 73.89 -23.96 -28.23
CA GLU A 545 72.52 -23.55 -28.61
C GLU A 545 71.47 -24.27 -27.76
N ALA A 546 71.57 -25.59 -27.62
CA ALA A 546 70.68 -26.38 -26.77
C ALA A 546 70.74 -25.98 -25.28
N LYS A 547 71.87 -25.47 -24.80
CA LYS A 547 71.99 -24.93 -23.43
C LYS A 547 71.40 -23.54 -23.30
N VAL A 548 71.64 -22.65 -24.25
CA VAL A 548 71.03 -21.31 -24.27
C VAL A 548 69.51 -21.44 -24.33
N LEU A 549 68.97 -22.28 -25.21
CA LEU A 549 67.53 -22.56 -25.27
C LEU A 549 66.98 -23.23 -23.99
N GLN A 550 67.77 -24.06 -23.31
CA GLN A 550 67.39 -24.66 -22.03
C GLN A 550 67.39 -23.62 -20.89
N GLU A 551 68.35 -22.69 -20.89
CA GLU A 551 68.45 -21.58 -19.93
C GLU A 551 67.34 -20.54 -20.19
N GLU A 552 67.08 -20.18 -21.45
CA GLU A 552 65.96 -19.31 -21.85
C GLU A 552 64.60 -19.92 -21.48
N TRP A 553 64.37 -21.21 -21.76
CA TRP A 553 63.15 -21.91 -21.35
C TRP A 553 63.01 -21.98 -19.82
N HIS A 554 64.11 -22.16 -19.09
CA HIS A 554 64.10 -22.14 -17.63
C HIS A 554 63.73 -20.75 -17.10
N ASN A 555 64.32 -19.69 -17.65
CA ASN A 555 64.04 -18.30 -17.27
C ASN A 555 62.58 -17.92 -17.58
N GLN A 556 62.08 -18.22 -18.79
CA GLN A 556 60.67 -18.03 -19.15
C GLN A 556 59.72 -18.80 -18.21
N LYS A 557 60.10 -20.02 -17.82
CA LYS A 557 59.33 -20.81 -16.84
C LYS A 557 59.33 -20.17 -15.46
N THR A 558 60.46 -19.63 -14.97
CA THR A 558 60.51 -18.93 -13.68
C THR A 558 59.74 -17.62 -13.72
N ASP A 559 59.77 -16.87 -14.83
CA ASP A 559 59.04 -15.62 -14.99
C ASP A 559 57.53 -15.84 -15.02
N LEU A 560 57.06 -16.87 -15.75
CA LEU A 560 55.65 -17.27 -15.75
C LEU A 560 55.22 -17.81 -14.37
N GLN A 561 56.09 -18.55 -13.68
CA GLN A 561 55.81 -19.03 -12.32
C GLN A 561 55.73 -17.88 -11.30
N ALA A 562 56.55 -16.84 -11.45
CA ALA A 562 56.50 -15.61 -10.64
C ALA A 562 55.22 -14.81 -10.92
N GLN A 563 54.85 -14.62 -12.19
CA GLN A 563 53.58 -13.98 -12.58
C GLN A 563 52.36 -14.72 -12.01
N VAL A 564 52.33 -16.06 -12.09
CA VAL A 564 51.27 -16.88 -11.49
C VAL A 564 51.23 -16.74 -9.96
N ALA A 565 52.39 -16.63 -9.29
CA ALA A 565 52.45 -16.39 -7.85
C ALA A 565 51.90 -14.99 -7.47
N GLN A 566 52.28 -13.95 -8.21
CA GLN A 566 51.80 -12.57 -8.01
C GLN A 566 50.28 -12.46 -8.25
N LEU A 567 49.76 -13.10 -9.30
CA LEU A 567 48.33 -13.15 -9.58
C LEU A 567 47.54 -13.86 -8.49
N LYS A 568 48.05 -14.99 -7.95
CA LYS A 568 47.45 -15.67 -6.79
C LYS A 568 47.43 -14.77 -5.55
N GLN A 569 48.57 -14.18 -5.19
CA GLN A 569 48.65 -13.26 -4.04
C GLN A 569 47.68 -12.08 -4.17
N THR A 570 47.53 -11.53 -5.37
CA THR A 570 46.59 -10.43 -5.65
C THR A 570 45.13 -10.88 -5.49
N LEU A 571 44.80 -12.07 -5.99
CA LEU A 571 43.47 -12.67 -5.86
C LEU A 571 43.12 -13.01 -4.40
N ASP A 572 44.07 -13.58 -3.66
CA ASP A 572 43.92 -13.88 -2.23
C ASP A 572 43.74 -12.59 -1.40
N GLN A 573 44.47 -11.52 -1.73
CA GLN A 573 44.30 -10.21 -1.08
C GLN A 573 42.92 -9.60 -1.40
N GLN A 574 42.46 -9.66 -2.64
CA GLN A 574 41.10 -9.22 -3.01
C GLN A 574 40.02 -10.04 -2.28
N ALA A 575 40.17 -11.37 -2.22
CA ALA A 575 39.24 -12.25 -1.53
C ALA A 575 39.16 -11.96 -0.02
N ASN A 576 40.29 -11.63 0.63
CA ASN A 576 40.31 -11.20 2.02
C ASN A 576 39.67 -9.82 2.21
N ASN A 577 39.98 -8.84 1.36
CA ASN A 577 39.35 -7.51 1.42
C ASN A 577 37.81 -7.60 1.31
N PHE A 578 37.28 -8.35 0.33
CA PHE A 578 35.83 -8.54 0.19
C PHE A 578 35.22 -9.25 1.41
N LYS A 579 35.93 -10.23 1.99
CA LYS A 579 35.52 -10.95 3.20
C LYS A 579 35.51 -10.06 4.45
N GLU A 580 36.35 -9.02 4.50
CA GLU A 580 36.36 -8.04 5.58
C GLU A 580 35.26 -6.98 5.40
N SER A 581 35.08 -6.43 4.19
CA SER A 581 33.95 -5.54 3.91
C SER A 581 32.59 -6.21 4.17
N LEU A 582 32.44 -7.51 3.86
CA LEU A 582 31.23 -8.29 4.18
C LEU A 582 31.00 -8.43 5.70
N LYS A 583 32.06 -8.60 6.50
CA LYS A 583 31.95 -8.61 7.98
C LYS A 583 31.55 -7.25 8.53
N GLU A 584 32.14 -6.17 7.99
CA GLU A 584 31.84 -4.81 8.42
C GLU A 584 30.40 -4.41 8.05
N GLN A 585 29.95 -4.71 6.83
CA GLN A 585 28.56 -4.47 6.40
C GLN A 585 27.55 -5.29 7.21
N THR A 586 27.85 -6.55 7.55
CA THR A 586 26.95 -7.38 8.37
C THR A 586 26.91 -6.92 9.82
N LEU A 587 28.03 -6.49 10.41
CA LEU A 587 28.08 -5.87 11.73
C LEU A 587 27.30 -4.55 11.76
N GLN A 588 27.47 -3.70 10.74
CA GLN A 588 26.77 -2.42 10.62
C GLN A 588 25.26 -2.61 10.46
N SER A 589 24.82 -3.51 9.58
CA SER A 589 23.41 -3.87 9.44
C SER A 589 22.81 -4.45 10.74
N SER A 590 23.62 -5.14 11.56
CA SER A 590 23.17 -5.62 12.87
C SER A 590 22.92 -4.46 13.85
N LYS A 591 23.85 -3.49 13.93
CA LYS A 591 23.71 -2.29 14.77
C LYS A 591 22.53 -1.41 14.35
N GLU A 592 22.31 -1.27 13.04
CA GLU A 592 21.18 -0.51 12.50
C GLU A 592 19.85 -1.17 12.83
N LYS A 593 19.75 -2.51 12.75
CA LYS A 593 18.57 -3.26 13.19
C LYS A 593 18.33 -3.14 14.68
N GLU A 594 19.38 -3.23 15.49
CA GLU A 594 19.30 -3.06 16.95
C GLU A 594 18.81 -1.65 17.32
N LYS A 595 19.34 -0.60 16.66
CA LYS A 595 18.85 0.77 16.85
C LYS A 595 17.39 0.92 16.42
N LEU A 596 17.00 0.42 15.24
CA LEU A 596 15.62 0.51 14.76
C LEU A 596 14.63 -0.24 15.66
N LEU A 597 15.05 -1.34 16.30
CA LEU A 597 14.25 -2.03 17.32
C LEU A 597 14.09 -1.20 18.59
N GLN A 598 15.13 -0.47 19.03
CA GLN A 598 15.03 0.46 20.16
C GLN A 598 14.15 1.67 19.81
N ASP A 599 14.36 2.33 18.67
CA ASP A 599 13.58 3.48 18.20
C ASP A 599 12.08 3.10 18.08
N LEU A 600 11.77 1.87 17.64
CA LEU A 600 10.41 1.32 17.59
C LEU A 600 9.83 1.02 18.98
N GLN A 601 10.62 0.44 19.89
CA GLN A 601 10.21 0.17 21.27
C GLN A 601 9.91 1.47 22.04
N ASP A 602 10.72 2.50 21.86
CA ASP A 602 10.52 3.82 22.46
C ASP A 602 9.28 4.50 21.87
N THR A 603 9.04 4.38 20.56
CA THR A 603 7.82 4.86 19.90
C THR A 603 6.56 4.16 20.45
N ILE A 604 6.63 2.86 20.73
CA ILE A 604 5.53 2.11 21.36
C ILE A 604 5.26 2.62 22.78
N GLN A 605 6.30 2.87 23.59
CA GLN A 605 6.15 3.42 24.95
C GLN A 605 5.59 4.85 24.95
N GLN A 606 6.03 5.69 24.02
CA GLN A 606 5.46 7.03 23.84
C GLN A 606 3.98 6.97 23.44
N SER A 607 3.62 6.09 22.50
CA SER A 607 2.23 5.86 22.07
C SER A 607 1.34 5.39 23.23
N GLN A 608 1.81 4.44 24.05
CA GLN A 608 1.12 3.99 25.26
C GLN A 608 0.95 5.12 26.29
N THR A 609 1.97 5.95 26.46
CA THR A 609 1.94 7.11 27.37
C THR A 609 0.93 8.16 26.92
N VAL A 610 0.92 8.53 25.63
CA VAL A 610 -0.05 9.46 25.04
C VAL A 610 -1.46 8.91 25.12
N LYS A 611 -1.67 7.61 24.88
CA LYS A 611 -2.96 6.94 25.06
C LYS A 611 -3.47 7.07 26.50
N ALA A 612 -2.64 6.76 27.50
CA ALA A 612 -3.02 6.88 28.91
C ALA A 612 -3.35 8.33 29.31
N GLN A 613 -2.60 9.31 28.79
CA GLN A 613 -2.89 10.74 29.01
C GLN A 613 -4.23 11.16 28.37
N LEU A 614 -4.53 10.67 27.17
CA LEU A 614 -5.79 10.93 26.47
C LEU A 614 -6.99 10.29 27.19
N GLU A 615 -6.88 9.03 27.62
CA GLU A 615 -7.91 8.34 28.42
C GLU A 615 -8.18 9.08 29.74
N ALA A 616 -7.13 9.51 30.45
CA ALA A 616 -7.27 10.33 31.66
C ALA A 616 -7.89 11.71 31.36
N SER A 617 -7.64 12.29 30.17
CA SER A 617 -8.28 13.55 29.74
C SER A 617 -9.77 13.36 29.47
N HIS A 618 -10.15 12.30 28.74
CA HIS A 618 -11.54 11.95 28.49
C HIS A 618 -12.32 11.67 29.79
N GLN A 619 -11.72 10.96 30.75
CA GLN A 619 -12.33 10.74 32.07
C GLN A 619 -12.61 12.05 32.81
N ARG A 620 -11.68 13.02 32.81
CA ARG A 620 -11.91 14.35 33.39
C ARG A 620 -13.03 15.11 32.67
N ALA A 621 -13.06 15.06 31.34
CA ALA A 621 -14.10 15.71 30.54
C ALA A 621 -15.50 15.15 30.86
N LEU A 622 -15.64 13.82 30.94
CA LEU A 622 -16.89 13.16 31.32
C LEU A 622 -17.35 13.56 32.73
N GLN A 623 -16.45 13.57 33.72
CA GLN A 623 -16.76 14.03 35.08
C GLN A 623 -17.19 15.50 35.14
N MET A 624 -16.65 16.36 34.27
CA MET A 624 -17.06 17.77 34.18
C MET A 624 -18.43 17.93 33.53
N LEU A 625 -18.73 17.17 32.47
CA LEU A 625 -20.05 17.15 31.83
C LEU A 625 -21.13 16.62 32.78
N GLU A 626 -20.83 15.56 33.53
CA GLU A 626 -21.75 15.02 34.55
C GLU A 626 -22.02 16.03 35.67
N LYS A 627 -20.98 16.73 36.15
CA LYS A 627 -21.15 17.84 37.12
C LYS A 627 -22.00 18.98 36.54
N SER A 628 -21.79 19.36 35.29
CA SER A 628 -22.57 20.40 34.60
C SER A 628 -24.05 20.00 34.49
N LYS A 629 -24.35 18.79 34.02
CA LYS A 629 -25.72 18.25 33.93
C LYS A 629 -26.40 18.22 35.31
N ASN A 630 -25.67 17.84 36.36
CA ASN A 630 -26.17 17.82 37.74
C ASN A 630 -26.33 19.21 38.37
N GLN A 631 -25.76 20.27 37.77
CA GLN A 631 -26.05 21.67 38.13
C GLN A 631 -27.26 22.21 37.35
N GLU A 632 -27.36 21.87 36.07
CA GLU A 632 -28.47 22.22 35.18
C GLU A 632 -29.81 21.67 35.68
N LEU A 633 -29.87 20.38 36.04
CA LEU A 633 -31.04 19.75 36.65
C LEU A 633 -31.51 20.47 37.92
N LYS A 634 -30.57 20.89 38.79
CA LYS A 634 -30.89 21.64 40.02
C LYS A 634 -31.39 23.06 39.74
N ALA A 635 -30.91 23.68 38.66
CA ALA A 635 -31.43 24.96 38.20
C ALA A 635 -32.86 24.83 37.65
N GLU A 636 -33.14 23.76 36.89
CA GLU A 636 -34.46 23.42 36.38
C GLU A 636 -35.46 23.14 37.51
N GLU A 637 -35.10 22.29 38.49
CA GLU A 637 -35.90 22.04 39.70
C GLU A 637 -36.26 23.32 40.46
N HIS A 638 -35.28 24.22 40.62
CA HIS A 638 -35.45 25.50 41.30
C HIS A 638 -36.33 26.49 40.49
N LEU A 639 -36.21 26.51 39.17
CA LEU A 639 -37.09 27.29 38.28
C LEU A 639 -38.53 26.76 38.32
N LYS A 640 -38.71 25.43 38.26
CA LYS A 640 -40.01 24.77 38.38
C LYS A 640 -40.68 25.12 39.70
N LYS A 641 -39.95 25.02 40.83
CA LYS A 641 -40.47 25.42 42.14
C LYS A 641 -40.92 26.89 42.18
N LYS A 642 -40.13 27.81 41.60
CA LYS A 642 -40.52 29.22 41.50
C LYS A 642 -41.78 29.43 40.67
N TYR A 643 -41.96 28.67 39.59
CA TYR A 643 -43.15 28.71 38.76
C TYR A 643 -44.39 28.17 39.52
N ASP A 644 -44.26 27.03 40.20
CA ASP A 644 -45.31 26.47 41.06
C ASP A 644 -45.72 27.45 42.18
N ASP A 645 -44.76 28.11 42.81
CA ASP A 645 -45.00 29.12 43.85
C ASP A 645 -45.63 30.41 43.29
N SER A 646 -45.23 30.84 42.08
CA SER A 646 -45.88 31.96 41.37
C SER A 646 -47.35 31.65 41.04
N ILE A 647 -47.65 30.45 40.58
CA ILE A 647 -49.03 30.00 40.31
C ILE A 647 -49.87 30.01 41.59
N LYS A 648 -49.32 29.55 42.73
CA LYS A 648 -50.02 29.62 44.03
C LYS A 648 -50.36 31.06 44.41
N ILE A 649 -49.43 31.99 44.23
CA ILE A 649 -49.64 33.43 44.51
C ILE A 649 -50.72 34.01 43.58
N GLN A 650 -50.69 33.71 42.28
CA GLN A 650 -51.72 34.15 41.34
C GLN A 650 -53.10 33.58 41.65
N HIS A 651 -53.22 32.27 41.94
CA HIS A 651 -54.46 31.66 42.39
C HIS A 651 -54.99 32.27 43.69
N GLN A 652 -54.11 32.58 44.66
CA GLN A 652 -54.51 33.27 45.89
C GLN A 652 -54.98 34.70 45.62
N SER A 653 -54.33 35.43 44.70
CA SER A 653 -54.73 36.78 44.27
C SER A 653 -56.11 36.76 43.61
N HIS A 654 -56.31 35.93 42.57
CA HIS A 654 -57.60 35.81 41.89
C HIS A 654 -58.71 35.37 42.87
N ARG A 655 -58.42 34.50 43.85
CA ARG A 655 -59.38 34.09 44.88
C ARG A 655 -59.78 35.24 45.84
N LEU A 656 -58.92 36.21 46.06
CA LEU A 656 -59.25 37.42 46.83
C LEU A 656 -60.00 38.44 45.97
N GLU A 657 -59.63 38.57 44.70
CA GLU A 657 -60.28 39.46 43.72
C GLU A 657 -61.72 39.02 43.42
N VAL A 658 -61.96 37.73 43.16
CA VAL A 658 -63.31 37.17 42.99
C VAL A 658 -64.18 37.43 44.23
N LYS A 659 -63.64 37.25 45.44
CA LYS A 659 -64.35 37.60 46.68
C LYS A 659 -64.69 39.09 46.80
N ALA A 660 -63.77 39.98 46.41
CA ALA A 660 -64.03 41.41 46.42
C ALA A 660 -65.13 41.79 45.42
N LEU A 661 -65.19 41.13 44.25
CA LEU A 661 -66.25 41.28 43.27
C LEU A 661 -67.58 40.68 43.77
N GLU A 662 -67.56 39.54 44.46
CA GLU A 662 -68.74 38.94 45.10
C GLU A 662 -69.35 39.86 46.17
N GLU A 663 -68.54 40.44 47.07
CA GLU A 663 -69.06 41.39 48.08
C GLU A 663 -69.57 42.68 47.42
N LYS A 664 -68.82 43.24 46.45
CA LYS A 664 -69.27 44.43 45.70
C LYS A 664 -70.60 44.20 44.96
N ALA A 665 -70.81 43.01 44.39
CA ALA A 665 -72.07 42.65 43.76
C ALA A 665 -73.23 42.54 44.78
N LYS A 666 -72.96 42.05 46.01
CA LYS A 666 -73.95 42.05 47.10
C LYS A 666 -74.28 43.47 47.57
N GLU A 667 -73.28 44.34 47.69
CA GLU A 667 -73.47 45.76 48.04
C GLU A 667 -74.30 46.49 46.97
N GLU A 668 -74.04 46.26 45.69
CA GLU A 668 -74.82 46.83 44.59
C GLU A 668 -76.26 46.31 44.57
N LEU A 669 -76.49 45.01 44.74
CA LEU A 669 -77.83 44.41 44.85
C LEU A 669 -78.60 44.92 46.07
N GLN A 670 -77.95 45.04 47.24
CA GLN A 670 -78.53 45.63 48.44
C GLN A 670 -78.88 47.11 48.21
N GLY A 671 -78.02 47.85 47.52
CA GLY A 671 -78.26 49.24 47.12
C GLY A 671 -79.48 49.40 46.19
N GLU A 672 -79.67 48.50 45.22
CA GLU A 672 -80.88 48.50 44.39
C GLU A 672 -82.13 48.09 45.17
N LEU A 673 -82.05 47.08 46.05
CA LEU A 673 -83.16 46.70 46.92
C LEU A 673 -83.62 47.87 47.79
N GLU A 674 -82.69 48.63 48.37
CA GLU A 674 -83.02 49.86 49.11
C GLU A 674 -83.65 50.94 48.23
N ARG A 675 -83.18 51.14 46.99
CA ARG A 675 -83.78 52.11 46.06
C ARG A 675 -85.20 51.70 45.68
N ILE A 676 -85.43 50.42 45.40
CA ILE A 676 -86.75 49.86 45.10
C ILE A 676 -87.67 50.00 46.31
N GLN A 677 -87.21 49.71 47.53
CA GLN A 677 -87.98 49.95 48.77
C GLN A 677 -88.32 51.43 48.97
N LYS A 678 -87.37 52.35 48.75
CA LYS A 678 -87.59 53.80 48.83
C LYS A 678 -88.60 54.28 47.78
N GLN A 679 -88.55 53.75 46.56
CA GLN A 679 -89.54 54.02 45.51
C GLN A 679 -90.93 53.47 45.86
N GLN A 680 -91.03 52.23 46.36
CA GLN A 680 -92.29 51.65 46.84
C GLN A 680 -92.90 52.47 47.98
N ALA A 681 -92.08 52.88 48.97
CA ALA A 681 -92.51 53.74 50.06
C ALA A 681 -93.01 55.12 49.56
N ALA A 682 -92.34 55.72 48.57
CA ALA A 682 -92.78 56.96 47.95
C ALA A 682 -94.12 56.79 47.20
N LEU A 683 -94.32 55.69 46.46
CA LEU A 683 -95.59 55.38 45.78
C LEU A 683 -96.74 55.12 46.78
N ILE A 684 -96.45 54.49 47.92
CA ILE A 684 -97.40 54.33 49.04
C ILE A 684 -97.71 55.71 49.67
N GLY A 685 -96.72 56.59 49.80
CA GLY A 685 -96.90 57.97 50.26
C GLY A 685 -97.80 58.80 49.32
N ILE A 686 -97.59 58.70 48.00
CA ILE A 686 -98.42 59.39 47.00
C ILE A 686 -99.85 58.84 47.03
N THR A 687 -100.03 57.51 47.06
CA THR A 687 -101.37 56.90 47.12
C THR A 687 -102.08 57.08 48.45
N SER A 688 -101.38 57.44 49.53
CA SER A 688 -101.99 57.92 50.78
C SER A 688 -102.40 59.39 50.70
N HIS A 689 -101.60 60.25 50.06
CA HIS A 689 -101.97 61.66 49.81
C HIS A 689 -103.18 61.80 48.89
N VAL A 690 -103.30 60.97 47.85
CA VAL A 690 -104.50 60.88 46.99
C VAL A 690 -105.74 60.40 47.76
N LYS A 691 -105.58 59.87 48.98
CA LYS A 691 -106.67 59.50 49.90
C LYS A 691 -106.86 60.48 51.07
N SER A 692 -106.18 61.63 51.06
CA SER A 692 -106.39 62.71 52.04
C SER A 692 -107.74 63.42 51.78
N PRO A 693 -108.55 63.73 52.80
CA PRO A 693 -109.99 63.96 52.64
C PRO A 693 -110.37 65.40 52.26
N GLN A 694 -109.96 65.87 51.08
CA GLN A 694 -110.41 67.15 50.51
C GLN A 694 -110.98 67.08 49.09
N ASN A 695 -111.17 65.89 48.51
CA ASN A 695 -111.97 65.70 47.30
C ASN A 695 -112.90 64.49 47.43
N ARG A 696 -114.06 64.72 48.07
CA ARG A 696 -115.23 63.83 48.05
C ARG A 696 -116.47 64.63 47.66
N ASP A 697 -116.57 65.01 46.39
CA ASP A 697 -117.87 65.22 45.71
C ASP A 697 -117.68 65.34 44.19
N CYS A 698 -117.57 64.19 43.53
CA CYS A 698 -117.91 64.05 42.10
C CYS A 698 -118.09 62.57 41.72
N LEU A 699 -119.03 62.32 40.80
CA LEU A 699 -119.22 61.06 40.06
C LEU A 699 -119.56 59.79 40.87
N TYR A 700 -120.83 59.72 41.26
CA TYR A 700 -121.61 58.49 41.12
C TYR A 700 -121.48 57.89 39.70
N LYS A 701 -121.65 56.56 39.58
CA LYS A 701 -121.71 55.74 38.34
C LYS A 701 -120.39 55.55 37.59
N ILE A 702 -119.78 54.37 37.76
CA ILE A 702 -120.03 53.20 36.89
C ILE A 702 -119.95 51.95 37.78
N GLY A 703 -120.87 51.00 37.59
CA GLY A 703 -120.96 49.79 38.40
C GLY A 703 -120.53 48.54 37.64
N THR A 704 -119.67 47.74 38.28
CA THR A 704 -119.59 46.27 38.16
C THR A 704 -119.60 45.66 36.75
N SER A 705 -118.42 45.49 36.17
CA SER A 705 -118.09 44.35 35.30
C SER A 705 -116.65 43.90 35.56
N GLY A 706 -116.36 42.60 35.52
CA GLY A 706 -115.03 42.05 35.80
C GLY A 706 -115.01 40.77 36.64
N GLN A 707 -115.39 39.64 36.04
CA GLN A 707 -114.97 38.32 36.56
C GLN A 707 -113.50 38.06 36.20
N PRO A 708 -112.76 37.26 37.00
CA PRO A 708 -111.34 36.97 36.75
C PRO A 708 -111.13 35.94 35.65
N PRO A 709 -110.04 36.08 34.88
CA PRO A 709 -108.95 35.10 34.96
C PRO A 709 -107.62 35.79 35.35
N GLY A 710 -106.56 35.10 35.76
CA GLY A 710 -106.37 33.64 35.86
C GLY A 710 -105.14 33.19 35.07
N SER A 711 -104.08 32.77 35.79
CA SER A 711 -102.91 32.02 35.32
C SER A 711 -102.19 32.48 34.03
N TRP A 712 -101.04 33.13 34.19
CA TRP A 712 -99.92 32.98 33.26
C TRP A 712 -98.61 32.73 34.01
N GLN A 713 -97.91 31.66 33.63
CA GLN A 713 -96.59 31.28 34.16
C GLN A 713 -95.50 31.99 33.35
N ILE A 714 -94.38 32.36 33.98
CA ILE A 714 -93.12 32.60 33.27
C ILE A 714 -92.00 31.78 33.94
N ALA A 715 -91.15 31.20 33.10
CA ALA A 715 -90.27 30.08 33.39
C ALA A 715 -89.23 30.32 34.50
N SER A 716 -88.94 29.25 35.25
CA SER A 716 -87.60 29.07 35.79
C SER A 716 -86.64 28.74 34.63
N ILE A 717 -85.52 29.45 34.55
CA ILE A 717 -84.33 29.00 33.81
C ILE A 717 -83.22 28.88 34.83
N ALA A 718 -82.77 27.65 35.07
CA ALA A 718 -81.51 27.40 35.76
C ALA A 718 -80.37 27.52 34.73
N LEU A 719 -79.31 28.22 35.10
CA LEU A 719 -78.00 28.16 34.44
C LEU A 719 -76.96 27.89 35.53
N THR A 720 -75.98 27.05 35.18
CA THR A 720 -74.93 26.50 36.07
C THR A 720 -73.57 26.93 35.53
#